data_AF-D5QHW6-F1
#
_entry.id   AF-D5QHW6-F1
#
_cell.length_a   1.000
_cell.length_b   1.000
_cell.length_c   1.000
_cell.angle_alpha   90.00
_cell.angle_beta   90.00
_cell.angle_gamma   90.00
#
_symmetry.space_group_name_H-M   'P 1'
#
loop_
_entity.id
_entity.type
_entity.pdbx_description
1 polymer ?
#
loop_
_entity_poly.entity_id
_entity_poly.type
_entity_poly.pdbx_seq_one_letter_code
_entity_poly.pdbx_strand_id
1 'polypeptide(L)'
;MRSYCWYITMLAASFVTVAGMAWATPSSNPTSLRLDQLQVIGSHNSYHAGVNPGILAQVRQSAPDLAQLLEYAHPSLATQLDLGVRQLELDVYADSHGGRFANPHRPGHPEEKWPLLPNEAALMRQPGFKVMHIPDIDQHANCQPFKACLQEIHDWSRAHPGHVPVFVILEIEQSNDIPGATPVERFTPLMFDMLDSTIRSVFAPDELLTPDDVRGHEPTLATAIAAHGWPTLAGSRGRVVFLLDQRSNSLPYLKGHAALMGRVAFTNAPPDASDAAFTELNDGPASQVTTLVRRHLLVRTRADVNTVEARSGDTVRRDVMLASGAQIVSTDFPDGEPASWSGYRVGFPAGGPVRCNPVSAPSDCVSRLIDPTFRDGLHLQRVIMVMRHGIRSALSGQEPKTASPAGGWPRWEVAGGDLTPHGAAGMRANGRFARQWLDENGVVPAQGCPAPGILTVHANSEPRTISSAQAFANGFAPACAVTIMHLAPGVHDPIFSPLDADPDRFDMRAIVPQLPDAAQAFASHQDVLHILGQLVRCNNGLCNFITTPAHVEPNASNHGLNLSGSIREGSSIAEALMLAYLDGKPEIPDGKIRVDADLLGQLSVLHATMLDTIVRPPAIAEPQSRDLRRYLLRDLSDESGVGLRLYVGHDDTIAPLLGLMDTHIRAPGYAADEIPVGSALGFAVYGNDTGRTNIRVFFQSQRPEDLRTHPESAMPSVSFPVVPGCTGKAGLCTLDELRTIFQAEPVQDSPSSRTHIE
;
A
#
# COMPACT_ATOMS: atom_id res chain seq x y z
N MET A 1 -30.82 55.81 68.95
CA MET A 1 -32.15 55.20 68.75
C MET A 1 -32.05 54.18 67.63
N ARG A 2 -32.45 52.93 67.93
CA ARG A 2 -32.73 51.79 67.03
C ARG A 2 -31.58 51.16 66.24
N SER A 3 -31.22 49.97 66.74
CA SER A 3 -30.48 48.88 66.12
C SER A 3 -31.04 48.44 64.77
N TYR A 4 -30.17 48.14 63.81
CA TYR A 4 -30.37 47.06 62.83
C TYR A 4 -29.03 46.36 62.59
N CYS A 5 -29.09 45.04 62.55
CA CYS A 5 -27.99 44.12 62.69
C CYS A 5 -28.06 43.12 61.54
N TRP A 6 -26.88 42.83 60.97
CA TRP A 6 -26.49 41.71 60.10
C TRP A 6 -26.92 41.78 58.61
N TYR A 7 -26.19 41.28 57.61
CA TYR A 7 -25.01 40.40 57.51
C TYR A 7 -24.18 40.81 56.27
N ILE A 8 -22.86 40.67 56.37
CA ILE A 8 -21.88 40.83 55.29
C ILE A 8 -21.91 39.58 54.39
N THR A 9 -22.13 39.74 53.09
CA THR A 9 -21.91 38.67 52.09
C THR A 9 -20.51 38.82 51.49
N MET A 10 -19.64 37.85 51.78
CA MET A 10 -18.34 37.68 51.12
C MET A 10 -18.53 37.25 49.66
N LEU A 11 -17.95 38.02 48.73
CA LEU A 11 -17.72 37.59 47.35
C LEU A 11 -16.44 36.75 47.30
N ALA A 12 -16.59 35.43 47.13
CA ALA A 12 -15.50 34.53 46.81
C ALA A 12 -15.26 34.55 45.29
N ALA A 13 -14.11 35.07 44.86
CA ALA A 13 -13.64 34.96 43.50
C ALA A 13 -13.03 33.58 43.27
N SER A 14 -13.72 32.72 42.53
CA SER A 14 -13.20 31.43 42.09
C SER A 14 -12.26 31.64 40.90
N PHE A 15 -10.96 31.58 41.14
CA PHE A 15 -9.97 31.39 40.08
C PHE A 15 -10.06 29.94 39.59
N VAL A 16 -10.57 29.75 38.36
CA VAL A 16 -10.47 28.47 37.65
C VAL A 16 -9.05 28.36 37.10
N THR A 17 -8.21 27.59 37.79
CA THR A 17 -6.94 27.11 37.25
C THR A 17 -7.23 26.11 36.14
N VAL A 18 -6.95 26.49 34.89
CA VAL A 18 -6.87 25.56 33.76
C VAL A 18 -5.61 24.71 33.99
N ALA A 19 -5.77 23.56 34.62
CA ALA A 19 -4.73 22.55 34.66
C ALA A 19 -4.64 21.94 33.25
N GLY A 20 -3.56 22.25 32.52
CA GLY A 20 -3.20 21.53 31.31
C GLY A 20 -3.05 20.05 31.66
N MET A 21 -3.95 19.22 31.16
CA MET A 21 -3.82 17.77 31.27
C MET A 21 -2.63 17.37 30.39
N ALA A 22 -1.47 17.19 31.01
CA ALA A 22 -0.37 16.46 30.42
C ALA A 22 -0.87 15.03 30.18
N TRP A 23 -0.89 14.63 28.92
CA TRP A 23 -1.22 13.27 28.53
C TRP A 23 -0.19 12.33 29.17
N ALA A 24 -0.65 11.34 29.92
CA ALA A 24 0.21 10.22 30.26
C ALA A 24 0.58 9.53 28.94
N THR A 25 1.81 9.71 28.49
CA THR A 25 2.36 8.99 27.34
C THR A 25 2.19 7.49 27.60
N PRO A 26 1.62 6.71 26.66
CA PRO A 26 1.60 5.26 26.79
C PRO A 26 3.02 4.77 27.09
N SER A 27 3.21 4.13 28.25
CA SER A 27 4.50 3.58 28.64
C SER A 27 4.69 2.22 27.97
N SER A 28 4.69 2.18 26.64
CA SER A 28 5.29 1.03 25.99
C SER A 28 6.78 1.08 26.33
N ASN A 29 7.36 -0.04 26.73
CA ASN A 29 8.80 -0.13 26.87
C ASN A 29 9.32 -0.96 25.69
N PRO A 30 9.70 -0.33 24.57
CA PRO A 30 10.21 -1.04 23.39
C PRO A 30 11.37 -1.98 23.74
N THR A 31 12.08 -1.71 24.84
CA THR A 31 13.21 -2.53 25.29
C THR A 31 12.81 -3.94 25.74
N SER A 32 11.57 -4.17 26.17
CA SER A 32 11.08 -5.50 26.59
C SER A 32 10.41 -6.30 25.47
N LEU A 33 10.18 -5.70 24.29
CA LEU A 33 9.62 -6.42 23.14
C LEU A 33 10.60 -7.49 22.67
N ARG A 34 10.11 -8.68 22.33
CA ARG A 34 10.92 -9.75 21.72
C ARG A 34 10.92 -9.64 20.20
N LEU A 35 11.91 -10.25 19.53
CA LEU A 35 11.96 -10.23 18.06
C LEU A 35 10.77 -10.94 17.41
N ASP A 36 10.21 -11.98 18.03
CA ASP A 36 9.00 -12.67 17.54
C ASP A 36 7.71 -11.82 17.66
N GLN A 37 7.81 -10.66 18.31
CA GLN A 37 6.74 -9.68 18.50
C GLN A 37 6.88 -8.46 17.58
N LEU A 38 7.86 -8.48 16.68
CA LEU A 38 8.05 -7.47 15.65
C LEU A 38 7.58 -8.04 14.30
N GLN A 39 7.19 -7.14 13.40
CA GLN A 39 6.98 -7.47 11.99
C GLN A 39 7.79 -6.51 11.13
N VAL A 40 8.49 -7.04 10.14
CA VAL A 40 9.37 -6.30 9.22
C VAL A 40 9.02 -6.61 7.76
N ILE A 41 9.37 -5.66 6.89
CA ILE A 41 9.34 -5.87 5.44
C ILE A 41 10.72 -6.29 4.97
N GLY A 42 10.75 -7.29 4.10
CA GLY A 42 11.95 -7.76 3.43
C GLY A 42 11.91 -7.53 1.92
N SER A 43 13.09 -7.42 1.31
CA SER A 43 13.22 -7.56 -0.14
C SER A 43 13.59 -9.00 -0.50
N HIS A 44 12.95 -9.52 -1.55
CA HIS A 44 13.27 -10.78 -2.20
C HIS A 44 14.32 -10.51 -3.28
N ASN A 45 15.29 -11.42 -3.49
CA ASN A 45 16.43 -11.19 -4.39
C ASN A 45 17.12 -9.83 -4.22
N SER A 46 17.46 -9.40 -3.00
CA SER A 46 17.93 -8.03 -2.70
C SER A 46 19.15 -7.56 -3.50
N TYR A 47 19.91 -8.50 -4.09
CA TYR A 47 21.07 -8.21 -4.90
C TYR A 47 20.76 -7.97 -6.39
N HIS A 48 19.51 -8.18 -6.82
CA HIS A 48 19.10 -8.18 -8.23
C HIS A 48 19.35 -6.82 -8.89
N ALA A 49 20.36 -6.74 -9.76
CA ALA A 49 20.76 -5.49 -10.43
C ALA A 49 19.95 -5.19 -11.72
N GLY A 50 19.06 -6.11 -12.10
CA GLY A 50 18.35 -6.09 -13.37
C GLY A 50 19.11 -6.78 -14.49
N VAL A 51 18.35 -7.35 -15.43
CA VAL A 51 18.90 -8.10 -16.56
C VAL A 51 19.48 -7.16 -17.62
N ASN A 52 20.60 -7.55 -18.23
CA ASN A 52 21.15 -6.86 -19.39
C ASN A 52 20.06 -6.72 -20.49
N PRO A 53 19.80 -5.50 -21.03
CA PRO A 53 18.72 -5.30 -21.99
C PRO A 53 18.79 -6.18 -23.26
N GLY A 54 20.01 -6.49 -23.72
CA GLY A 54 20.22 -7.37 -24.87
C GLY A 54 19.85 -8.82 -24.57
N ILE A 55 20.21 -9.32 -23.39
CA ILE A 55 19.84 -10.66 -22.92
C ILE A 55 18.32 -10.71 -22.69
N LEU A 56 17.77 -9.72 -21.99
CA LEU A 56 16.33 -9.64 -21.72
C LEU A 56 15.50 -9.60 -23.01
N ALA A 57 15.95 -8.89 -24.04
CA ALA A 57 15.28 -8.88 -25.34
C ALA A 57 15.27 -10.26 -26.02
N GLN A 58 16.33 -11.05 -25.86
CA GLN A 58 16.37 -12.43 -26.37
C GLN A 58 15.49 -13.36 -25.54
N VAL A 59 15.56 -13.28 -24.20
CA VAL A 59 14.68 -14.05 -23.31
C VAL A 59 13.22 -13.73 -23.60
N ARG A 60 12.87 -12.47 -23.86
CA ARG A 60 11.49 -12.10 -24.21
C ARG A 60 10.99 -12.76 -25.50
N GLN A 61 11.87 -13.05 -26.45
CA GLN A 61 11.50 -13.74 -27.70
C GLN A 61 11.26 -15.24 -27.50
N SER A 62 12.04 -15.90 -26.63
CA SER A 62 11.97 -17.36 -26.42
C SER A 62 11.13 -17.78 -25.21
N ALA A 63 11.05 -16.93 -24.18
CA ALA A 63 10.41 -17.18 -22.89
C ALA A 63 9.85 -15.86 -22.31
N PRO A 64 8.76 -15.31 -22.87
CA PRO A 64 8.19 -14.03 -22.46
C PRO A 64 7.79 -13.97 -20.99
N ASP A 65 7.29 -15.08 -20.43
CA ASP A 65 6.90 -15.14 -19.02
C ASP A 65 8.11 -15.01 -18.08
N LEU A 66 9.25 -15.63 -18.45
CA LEU A 66 10.50 -15.48 -17.72
C LEU A 66 11.02 -14.03 -17.83
N ALA A 67 10.93 -13.42 -19.00
CA ALA A 67 11.32 -12.02 -19.17
C ALA A 67 10.50 -11.08 -18.26
N GLN A 68 9.19 -11.31 -18.12
CA GLN A 68 8.35 -10.51 -17.22
C GLN A 68 8.73 -10.66 -15.75
N LEU A 69 9.11 -11.86 -15.32
CA LEU A 69 9.55 -12.13 -13.95
C LEU A 69 10.85 -11.39 -13.60
N LEU A 70 11.76 -11.25 -14.57
CA LEU A 70 13.09 -10.65 -14.37
C LEU A 70 13.12 -9.12 -14.57
N GLU A 71 11.98 -8.50 -14.87
CA GLU A 71 11.87 -7.11 -15.30
C GLU A 71 11.86 -6.09 -14.14
N TYR A 72 12.70 -6.26 -13.13
CA TYR A 72 12.85 -5.33 -12.00
C TYR A 72 14.31 -5.18 -11.59
N ALA A 73 14.61 -4.29 -10.65
CA ALA A 73 15.94 -4.14 -10.10
C ALA A 73 15.86 -3.47 -8.72
N HIS A 74 16.81 -3.82 -7.85
CA HIS A 74 17.00 -3.20 -6.56
C HIS A 74 18.20 -2.24 -6.56
N PRO A 75 18.18 -1.16 -5.76
CA PRO A 75 19.38 -0.38 -5.46
C PRO A 75 20.32 -1.20 -4.56
N SER A 76 21.47 -0.63 -4.20
CA SER A 76 22.42 -1.27 -3.28
C SER A 76 21.76 -1.75 -1.97
N LEU A 77 22.32 -2.78 -1.33
CA LEU A 77 21.80 -3.34 -0.07
C LEU A 77 21.73 -2.25 1.01
N ALA A 78 22.74 -1.39 1.11
CA ALA A 78 22.75 -0.25 2.03
C ALA A 78 21.61 0.74 1.76
N THR A 79 21.32 1.02 0.48
CA THR A 79 20.19 1.88 0.12
C THR A 79 18.84 1.25 0.51
N GLN A 80 18.67 -0.05 0.32
CA GLN A 80 17.44 -0.74 0.75
C GLN A 80 17.22 -0.64 2.27
N LEU A 81 18.30 -0.81 3.04
CA LEU A 81 18.27 -0.65 4.50
C LEU A 81 17.92 0.80 4.92
N ASP A 82 18.44 1.80 4.21
CA ASP A 82 18.06 3.21 4.41
C ASP A 82 16.59 3.50 4.06
N LEU A 83 16.04 2.78 3.08
CA LEU A 83 14.64 2.89 2.67
C LEU A 83 13.68 2.16 3.62
N GLY A 84 14.21 1.38 4.57
CA GLY A 84 13.46 0.76 5.65
C GLY A 84 13.28 -0.75 5.53
N VAL A 85 13.94 -1.40 4.57
CA VAL A 85 14.03 -2.86 4.51
C VAL A 85 14.77 -3.36 5.76
N ARG A 86 14.30 -4.46 6.36
CA ARG A 86 14.96 -5.12 7.51
C ARG A 86 15.12 -6.63 7.32
N GLN A 87 14.74 -7.16 6.16
CA GLN A 87 15.20 -8.46 5.69
C GLN A 87 15.77 -8.34 4.27
N LEU A 88 16.99 -8.82 4.06
CA LEU A 88 17.64 -8.94 2.75
C LEU A 88 17.75 -10.42 2.37
N GLU A 89 17.78 -10.74 1.09
CA GLU A 89 17.91 -12.09 0.55
C GLU A 89 19.06 -12.14 -0.43
N LEU A 90 19.90 -13.16 -0.31
CA LEU A 90 21.08 -13.39 -1.14
C LEU A 90 21.08 -14.82 -1.66
N ASP A 91 21.09 -14.97 -2.98
CA ASP A 91 21.23 -16.27 -3.64
C ASP A 91 22.72 -16.59 -3.72
N VAL A 92 23.11 -17.72 -3.14
CA VAL A 92 24.50 -18.07 -2.93
C VAL A 92 24.85 -19.31 -3.73
N TYR A 93 25.77 -19.13 -4.69
CA TYR A 93 26.32 -20.19 -5.51
C TYR A 93 27.72 -20.56 -5.04
N ALA A 94 28.02 -21.85 -4.97
CA ALA A 94 29.38 -22.33 -4.73
C ALA A 94 30.21 -22.34 -6.04
N ASP A 95 31.44 -21.86 -5.96
CA ASP A 95 32.45 -22.01 -6.99
C ASP A 95 33.79 -22.36 -6.34
N SER A 96 33.96 -23.62 -5.93
CA SER A 96 35.10 -24.04 -5.10
C SER A 96 36.45 -23.96 -5.83
N HIS A 97 36.43 -24.02 -7.15
CA HIS A 97 37.63 -23.93 -8.00
C HIS A 97 37.81 -22.54 -8.62
N GLY A 98 36.75 -21.72 -8.66
CA GLY A 98 36.74 -20.46 -9.37
C GLY A 98 36.56 -20.64 -10.87
N GLY A 99 36.01 -19.63 -11.52
CA GLY A 99 35.91 -19.54 -12.97
C GLY A 99 34.66 -20.16 -13.57
N ARG A 100 33.82 -20.82 -12.76
CA ARG A 100 32.58 -21.47 -13.22
C ARG A 100 31.67 -20.48 -13.95
N PHE A 101 31.52 -19.30 -13.36
CA PHE A 101 30.64 -18.24 -13.87
C PHE A 101 31.41 -17.13 -14.62
N ALA A 102 32.68 -17.34 -14.96
CA ALA A 102 33.52 -16.30 -15.56
C ALA A 102 33.34 -16.14 -17.08
N ASN A 103 32.54 -17.00 -17.71
CA ASN A 103 32.27 -16.99 -19.15
C ASN A 103 30.77 -17.18 -19.39
N PRO A 104 29.92 -16.22 -18.98
CA PRO A 104 28.48 -16.33 -19.22
C PRO A 104 28.22 -16.46 -20.72
N HIS A 105 27.22 -17.25 -21.10
CA HIS A 105 26.92 -17.53 -22.50
C HIS A 105 25.43 -17.73 -22.72
N ARG A 106 24.98 -17.70 -23.98
CA ARG A 106 23.60 -18.07 -24.28
C ARG A 106 23.34 -19.53 -23.91
N PRO A 107 22.28 -19.85 -23.14
CA PRO A 107 21.95 -21.24 -22.85
C PRO A 107 21.81 -22.07 -24.13
N GLY A 108 22.50 -23.21 -24.18
CA GLY A 108 22.55 -24.10 -25.35
C GLY A 108 23.58 -23.71 -26.43
N HIS A 109 24.22 -22.54 -26.31
CA HIS A 109 25.18 -21.99 -27.28
C HIS A 109 26.44 -21.47 -26.56
N PRO A 110 27.29 -22.35 -26.00
CA PRO A 110 28.48 -21.94 -25.21
C PRO A 110 29.54 -21.14 -26.00
N GLU A 111 29.47 -21.18 -27.33
CA GLU A 111 30.24 -20.33 -28.24
C GLU A 111 29.77 -18.86 -28.27
N GLU A 112 28.48 -18.61 -27.97
CA GLU A 112 27.87 -17.28 -27.91
C GLU A 112 28.02 -16.68 -26.52
N LYS A 113 29.22 -16.20 -26.19
CA LYS A 113 29.52 -15.62 -24.88
C LYS A 113 28.93 -14.23 -24.69
N TRP A 114 28.39 -13.99 -23.51
CA TRP A 114 28.00 -12.65 -23.06
C TRP A 114 29.22 -11.85 -22.61
N PRO A 115 29.25 -10.54 -22.90
CA PRO A 115 30.29 -9.68 -22.38
C PRO A 115 30.13 -9.55 -20.86
N LEU A 116 31.23 -9.74 -20.14
CA LEU A 116 31.34 -9.50 -18.70
C LEU A 116 32.43 -8.45 -18.49
N LEU A 117 32.24 -7.48 -17.59
CA LEU A 117 33.25 -6.44 -17.38
C LEU A 117 34.56 -7.08 -16.86
N PRO A 118 35.74 -6.55 -17.21
CA PRO A 118 37.02 -7.19 -16.84
C PRO A 118 37.19 -7.45 -15.33
N ASN A 119 36.70 -6.54 -14.49
CA ASN A 119 36.68 -6.67 -13.04
C ASN A 119 35.71 -7.78 -12.57
N GLU A 120 34.50 -7.83 -13.11
CA GLU A 120 33.53 -8.89 -12.82
C GLU A 120 34.07 -10.27 -13.23
N ALA A 121 34.67 -10.37 -14.43
CA ALA A 121 35.29 -11.60 -14.90
C ALA A 121 36.47 -12.03 -14.01
N ALA A 122 37.29 -11.10 -13.55
CA ALA A 122 38.35 -11.39 -12.58
C ALA A 122 37.77 -11.91 -11.25
N LEU A 123 36.65 -11.35 -10.80
CA LEU A 123 35.93 -11.76 -9.59
C LEU A 123 35.35 -13.17 -9.72
N MET A 124 34.72 -13.48 -10.85
CA MET A 124 34.14 -14.79 -11.14
C MET A 124 35.21 -15.87 -11.31
N ARG A 125 36.46 -15.53 -11.65
CA ARG A 125 37.59 -16.48 -11.70
C ARG A 125 38.12 -16.90 -10.32
N GLN A 126 37.85 -16.14 -9.27
CA GLN A 126 38.31 -16.49 -7.93
C GLN A 126 37.46 -17.61 -7.33
N PRO A 127 38.04 -18.56 -6.56
CA PRO A 127 37.27 -19.48 -5.75
C PRO A 127 36.36 -18.78 -4.72
N GLY A 128 35.30 -19.46 -4.29
CA GLY A 128 34.42 -19.04 -3.20
C GLY A 128 32.97 -18.87 -3.62
N PHE A 129 32.19 -18.19 -2.78
CA PHE A 129 30.76 -17.99 -3.00
C PHE A 129 30.47 -16.80 -3.90
N LYS A 130 29.56 -16.98 -4.86
CA LYS A 130 29.05 -15.94 -5.76
C LYS A 130 27.61 -15.63 -5.43
N VAL A 131 27.17 -14.43 -5.77
CA VAL A 131 25.75 -14.03 -5.68
C VAL A 131 25.24 -13.65 -7.07
N MET A 132 24.10 -14.17 -7.49
CA MET A 132 23.48 -13.92 -8.79
C MET A 132 22.10 -14.57 -8.79
N HIS A 133 21.22 -14.21 -9.72
CA HIS A 133 19.88 -14.79 -9.74
C HIS A 133 19.84 -16.03 -10.61
N ILE A 134 20.16 -15.90 -11.91
CA ILE A 134 20.19 -17.04 -12.84
C ILE A 134 21.50 -17.00 -13.64
N PRO A 135 22.40 -18.00 -13.49
CA PRO A 135 23.60 -18.06 -14.30
C PRO A 135 23.25 -18.00 -15.79
N ASP A 136 24.06 -17.28 -16.58
CA ASP A 136 23.90 -17.08 -18.03
C ASP A 136 22.72 -16.22 -18.51
N ILE A 137 21.75 -15.88 -17.64
CA ILE A 137 20.59 -15.05 -18.00
C ILE A 137 20.59 -13.77 -17.18
N ASP A 138 20.60 -13.90 -15.86
CA ASP A 138 20.45 -12.83 -14.89
C ASP A 138 21.56 -12.93 -13.83
N GLN A 139 22.78 -12.75 -14.33
CA GLN A 139 23.98 -13.02 -13.54
C GLN A 139 24.50 -11.78 -12.78
N HIS A 140 24.05 -10.59 -13.14
CA HIS A 140 24.57 -9.36 -12.54
C HIS A 140 23.92 -9.10 -11.18
N ALA A 141 24.75 -8.81 -10.18
CA ALA A 141 24.33 -8.47 -8.84
C ALA A 141 24.91 -7.11 -8.44
N ASN A 142 24.17 -6.34 -7.65
CA ASN A 142 24.58 -5.02 -7.16
C ASN A 142 25.79 -5.09 -6.20
N CYS A 143 26.07 -6.29 -5.66
CA CYS A 143 27.23 -6.62 -4.85
C CYS A 143 27.83 -7.96 -5.31
N GLN A 144 29.15 -8.06 -5.39
CA GLN A 144 29.90 -9.29 -5.69
C GLN A 144 31.32 -9.25 -5.10
N PRO A 145 31.86 -10.37 -4.58
CA PRO A 145 31.24 -11.67 -4.37
C PRO A 145 30.40 -11.67 -3.08
N PHE A 146 29.94 -12.84 -2.60
CA PHE A 146 29.18 -12.94 -1.34
C PHE A 146 29.82 -12.17 -0.17
N LYS A 147 31.14 -12.27 0.00
CA LYS A 147 31.86 -11.54 1.05
C LYS A 147 31.74 -10.01 0.94
N ALA A 148 31.67 -9.45 -0.27
CA ALA A 148 31.47 -8.02 -0.45
C ALA A 148 30.03 -7.59 -0.15
N CYS A 149 29.03 -8.42 -0.50
CA CYS A 149 27.64 -8.21 -0.07
C CYS A 149 27.54 -8.16 1.47
N LEU A 150 28.21 -9.09 2.16
CA LEU A 150 28.29 -9.08 3.63
C LEU A 150 28.98 -7.82 4.17
N GLN A 151 30.05 -7.37 3.52
CA GLN A 151 30.77 -6.16 3.93
C GLN A 151 29.88 -4.92 3.83
N GLU A 152 29.05 -4.82 2.79
CA GLU A 152 28.10 -3.72 2.63
C GLU A 152 27.07 -3.68 3.77
N ILE A 153 26.51 -4.84 4.14
CA ILE A 153 25.57 -4.96 5.27
C ILE A 153 26.27 -4.58 6.59
N HIS A 154 27.49 -5.08 6.81
CA HIS A 154 28.30 -4.79 7.99
C HIS A 154 28.62 -3.28 8.12
N ASP A 155 29.05 -2.65 7.04
CA ASP A 155 29.43 -1.23 7.05
C ASP A 155 28.22 -0.35 7.32
N TRP A 156 27.06 -0.69 6.74
CA TRP A 156 25.79 -0.03 7.06
C TRP A 156 25.39 -0.25 8.52
N SER A 157 25.48 -1.47 9.03
CA SER A 157 25.12 -1.81 10.41
C SER A 157 25.93 -1.00 11.42
N ARG A 158 27.25 -0.90 11.21
CA ARG A 158 28.16 -0.10 12.06
C ARG A 158 27.91 1.40 11.98
N ALA A 159 27.44 1.90 10.83
CA ALA A 159 27.02 3.29 10.71
C ALA A 159 25.70 3.57 11.46
N HIS A 160 24.92 2.52 11.77
CA HIS A 160 23.59 2.62 12.39
C HIS A 160 23.45 1.73 13.64
N PRO A 161 24.28 1.86 14.69
CA PRO A 161 24.37 0.90 15.79
C PRO A 161 23.06 0.71 16.59
N GLY A 162 22.09 1.61 16.45
CA GLY A 162 20.76 1.51 17.06
C GLY A 162 19.70 0.78 16.22
N HIS A 163 20.02 0.32 15.00
CA HIS A 163 19.05 -0.28 14.09
C HIS A 163 18.38 -1.51 14.72
N VAL A 164 17.10 -1.74 14.41
CA VAL A 164 16.46 -3.04 14.70
C VAL A 164 17.15 -4.14 13.91
N PRO A 165 17.19 -5.40 14.40
CA PRO A 165 17.95 -6.46 13.75
C PRO A 165 17.68 -6.57 12.25
N VAL A 166 18.75 -6.79 11.48
CA VAL A 166 18.66 -7.05 10.03
C VAL A 166 18.69 -8.56 9.83
N PHE A 167 17.66 -9.09 9.18
CA PHE A 167 17.63 -10.49 8.77
C PHE A 167 18.27 -10.63 7.38
N VAL A 168 19.07 -11.66 7.18
CA VAL A 168 19.67 -12.00 5.88
C VAL A 168 19.31 -13.44 5.57
N ILE A 169 18.40 -13.61 4.61
CA ILE A 169 18.04 -14.90 4.05
C ILE A 169 19.15 -15.30 3.06
N LEU A 170 19.59 -16.54 3.19
CA LEU A 170 20.57 -17.19 2.34
C LEU A 170 19.82 -18.26 1.54
N GLU A 171 19.51 -17.96 0.29
CA GLU A 171 19.02 -18.93 -0.68
C GLU A 171 20.23 -19.67 -1.26
N ILE A 172 20.29 -20.99 -1.06
CA ILE A 172 21.47 -21.78 -1.47
C ILE A 172 21.16 -22.47 -2.78
N GLU A 173 21.83 -22.01 -3.83
CA GLU A 173 21.54 -22.46 -5.17
C GLU A 173 22.31 -23.72 -5.54
N GLN A 174 21.56 -24.77 -5.90
CA GLN A 174 22.08 -26.13 -6.09
C GLN A 174 21.66 -26.79 -7.41
N SER A 175 20.83 -26.11 -8.20
CA SER A 175 20.50 -26.47 -9.57
C SER A 175 20.45 -25.24 -10.47
N ASN A 176 20.65 -25.44 -11.77
CA ASN A 176 20.25 -24.48 -12.78
C ASN A 176 19.32 -25.22 -13.74
N ASP A 177 18.04 -24.90 -13.67
CA ASP A 177 16.99 -25.63 -14.39
C ASP A 177 16.85 -25.16 -15.85
N ILE A 178 17.65 -24.19 -16.27
CA ILE A 178 17.70 -23.70 -17.65
C ILE A 178 18.52 -24.68 -18.53
N PRO A 179 17.90 -25.33 -19.53
CA PRO A 179 18.61 -26.28 -20.39
C PRO A 179 19.79 -25.64 -21.11
N GLY A 180 20.97 -26.26 -20.99
CA GLY A 180 22.19 -25.82 -21.66
C GLY A 180 22.85 -24.58 -21.04
N ALA A 181 22.41 -24.15 -19.84
CA ALA A 181 23.11 -23.15 -19.04
C ALA A 181 24.23 -23.77 -18.19
N THR A 182 25.05 -22.92 -17.59
CA THR A 182 26.20 -23.24 -16.76
C THR A 182 25.74 -24.04 -15.53
N PRO A 183 26.28 -25.26 -15.32
CA PRO A 183 25.88 -26.10 -14.20
C PRO A 183 26.48 -25.57 -12.89
N VAL A 184 25.68 -25.66 -11.83
CA VAL A 184 26.02 -25.15 -10.50
C VAL A 184 26.62 -26.24 -9.62
N GLU A 185 27.41 -25.83 -8.63
CA GLU A 185 28.06 -26.74 -7.70
C GLU A 185 27.15 -27.02 -6.49
N ARG A 186 26.98 -28.29 -6.13
CA ARG A 186 26.16 -28.67 -4.97
C ARG A 186 26.88 -28.37 -3.66
N PHE A 187 26.13 -27.90 -2.67
CA PHE A 187 26.66 -27.63 -1.34
C PHE A 187 26.92 -28.93 -0.57
N THR A 188 28.15 -29.09 -0.11
CA THR A 188 28.55 -30.15 0.82
C THR A 188 28.55 -29.63 2.27
N PRO A 189 28.55 -30.49 3.30
CA PRO A 189 28.74 -30.05 4.68
C PRO A 189 29.97 -29.14 4.88
N LEU A 190 31.08 -29.43 4.19
CA LEU A 190 32.28 -28.58 4.24
C LEU A 190 32.04 -27.19 3.65
N MET A 191 31.24 -27.06 2.58
CA MET A 191 30.88 -25.76 2.01
C MET A 191 30.00 -24.97 2.97
N PHE A 192 29.11 -25.62 3.71
CA PHE A 192 28.37 -24.94 4.77
C PHE A 192 29.27 -24.44 5.91
N ASP A 193 30.32 -25.20 6.28
CA ASP A 193 31.32 -24.73 7.23
C ASP A 193 32.10 -23.51 6.68
N MET A 194 32.40 -23.52 5.38
CA MET A 194 33.02 -22.38 4.70
C MET A 194 32.09 -21.17 4.61
N LEU A 195 30.78 -21.38 4.46
CA LEU A 195 29.77 -20.32 4.45
C LEU A 195 29.73 -19.62 5.81
N ASP A 196 29.62 -20.39 6.90
CA ASP A 196 29.67 -19.88 8.27
C ASP A 196 30.98 -19.13 8.55
N SER A 197 32.11 -19.70 8.12
CA SER A 197 33.43 -19.07 8.25
C SER A 197 33.54 -17.76 7.47
N THR A 198 32.93 -17.69 6.29
CA THR A 198 32.89 -16.45 5.48
C THR A 198 32.11 -15.36 6.19
N ILE A 199 30.96 -15.69 6.79
CA ILE A 199 30.16 -14.75 7.59
C ILE A 199 30.95 -14.26 8.81
N ARG A 200 31.54 -15.17 9.58
CA ARG A 200 32.37 -14.84 10.75
C ARG A 200 33.66 -14.08 10.39
N SER A 201 34.07 -14.08 9.12
CA SER A 201 35.22 -13.29 8.66
C SER A 201 34.88 -11.81 8.45
N VAL A 202 33.59 -11.45 8.44
CA VAL A 202 33.09 -10.09 8.26
C VAL A 202 32.50 -9.56 9.57
N PHE A 203 31.68 -10.37 10.25
CA PHE A 203 30.98 -9.97 11.47
C PHE A 203 31.66 -10.51 12.73
N ALA A 204 31.85 -9.66 13.73
CA ALA A 204 32.25 -10.05 15.07
C ALA A 204 31.10 -10.80 15.80
N PRO A 205 31.41 -11.61 16.83
CA PRO A 205 30.39 -12.38 17.54
C PRO A 205 29.25 -11.53 18.14
N ASP A 206 29.53 -10.31 18.60
CA ASP A 206 28.55 -9.39 19.20
C ASP A 206 27.71 -8.61 18.17
N GLU A 207 28.11 -8.66 16.89
CA GLU A 207 27.37 -8.12 15.75
C GLU A 207 26.37 -9.15 15.17
N LEU A 208 26.41 -10.40 15.66
CA LEU A 208 25.54 -11.49 15.23
C LEU A 208 24.53 -11.88 16.32
N LEU A 209 23.36 -12.34 15.89
CA LEU A 209 22.48 -13.15 16.72
C LEU A 209 22.40 -14.55 16.11
N THR A 210 23.01 -15.53 16.78
CA THR A 210 23.15 -16.90 16.29
C THR A 210 22.17 -17.86 17.00
N PRO A 211 21.96 -19.08 16.46
CA PRO A 211 21.19 -20.12 17.13
C PRO A 211 21.64 -20.43 18.56
N ASP A 212 22.95 -20.32 18.84
CA ASP A 212 23.49 -20.57 20.18
C ASP A 212 23.09 -19.46 21.17
N ASP A 213 23.03 -18.21 20.73
CA ASP A 213 22.59 -17.08 21.56
C ASP A 213 21.11 -17.20 21.95
N VAL A 214 20.27 -17.65 21.00
CA VAL A 214 18.83 -17.87 21.24
C VAL A 214 18.58 -19.12 22.08
N ARG A 215 19.35 -20.20 21.85
CA ARG A 215 19.22 -21.44 22.63
C ARG A 215 19.64 -21.26 24.08
N GLY A 216 20.68 -20.46 24.33
CA GLY A 216 21.22 -20.25 25.67
C GLY A 216 21.62 -21.59 26.33
N HIS A 217 20.98 -21.89 27.47
CA HIS A 217 21.24 -23.12 28.23
C HIS A 217 20.26 -24.27 27.95
N GLU A 218 19.30 -24.08 27.06
CA GLU A 218 18.32 -25.10 26.72
C GLU A 218 18.95 -26.21 25.87
N PRO A 219 18.44 -27.45 25.95
CA PRO A 219 19.02 -28.59 25.23
C PRO A 219 18.82 -28.50 23.72
N THR A 220 17.74 -27.85 23.27
CA THR A 220 17.45 -27.65 21.86
C THR A 220 16.92 -26.25 21.62
N LEU A 221 17.05 -25.77 20.39
CA LEU A 221 16.55 -24.46 20.02
C LEU A 221 15.01 -24.42 20.10
N ALA A 222 14.33 -25.49 19.71
CA ALA A 222 12.87 -25.61 19.82
C ALA A 222 12.38 -25.48 21.28
N THR A 223 13.12 -26.06 22.25
CA THR A 223 12.80 -25.90 23.68
C THR A 223 12.94 -24.44 24.12
N ALA A 224 14.00 -23.74 23.68
CA ALA A 224 14.21 -22.33 24.00
C ALA A 224 13.08 -21.45 23.45
N ILE A 225 12.72 -21.63 22.18
CA ILE A 225 11.63 -20.87 21.55
C ILE A 225 10.30 -21.12 22.23
N ALA A 226 9.98 -22.37 22.56
CA ALA A 226 8.73 -22.70 23.25
C ALA A 226 8.66 -22.14 24.67
N ALA A 227 9.79 -22.06 25.39
CA ALA A 227 9.82 -21.61 26.78
C ALA A 227 9.93 -20.08 26.91
N HIS A 228 10.72 -19.44 26.06
CA HIS A 228 11.17 -18.05 26.25
C HIS A 228 10.87 -17.14 25.06
N GLY A 229 10.51 -17.70 23.91
CA GLY A 229 10.43 -16.97 22.64
C GLY A 229 11.79 -16.49 22.15
N TRP A 230 11.83 -15.38 21.41
CA TRP A 230 13.08 -14.80 20.92
C TRP A 230 13.68 -13.77 21.90
N PRO A 231 14.98 -13.45 21.79
CA PRO A 231 15.58 -12.39 22.59
C PRO A 231 14.87 -11.04 22.47
N THR A 232 15.08 -10.19 23.47
CA THR A 232 14.52 -8.83 23.47
C THR A 232 15.16 -7.96 22.39
N LEU A 233 14.41 -6.97 21.91
CA LEU A 233 14.86 -5.97 20.96
C LEU A 233 16.06 -5.20 21.52
N ALA A 234 16.01 -4.80 22.80
CA ALA A 234 17.13 -4.09 23.41
C ALA A 234 18.42 -4.90 23.41
N GLY A 235 18.35 -6.22 23.64
CA GLY A 235 19.52 -7.10 23.58
C GLY A 235 20.00 -7.41 22.15
N SER A 236 19.19 -7.09 21.13
CA SER A 236 19.44 -7.49 19.74
C SER A 236 19.71 -6.33 18.79
N ARG A 237 19.56 -5.07 19.21
CA ARG A 237 19.86 -3.90 18.35
C ARG A 237 21.28 -3.94 17.81
N GLY A 238 21.43 -3.46 16.58
CA GLY A 238 22.73 -3.43 15.90
C GLY A 238 23.23 -4.80 15.42
N ARG A 239 22.43 -5.87 15.57
CA ARG A 239 22.84 -7.23 15.18
C ARG A 239 22.23 -7.68 13.85
N VAL A 240 22.92 -8.63 13.22
CA VAL A 240 22.48 -9.31 12.00
C VAL A 240 22.13 -10.76 12.30
N VAL A 241 21.04 -11.25 11.69
CA VAL A 241 20.50 -12.61 11.86
C VAL A 241 20.51 -13.31 10.51
N PHE A 242 21.15 -14.47 10.39
CA PHE A 242 21.17 -15.24 9.14
C PHE A 242 20.14 -16.36 9.15
N LEU A 243 19.40 -16.51 8.06
CA LEU A 243 18.33 -17.50 7.89
C LEU A 243 18.61 -18.29 6.61
N LEU A 244 18.43 -19.61 6.61
CA LEU A 244 18.49 -20.43 5.40
C LEU A 244 17.09 -20.60 4.84
N ASP A 245 16.88 -20.29 3.56
CA ASP A 245 15.57 -20.44 2.91
C ASP A 245 15.21 -21.93 2.74
N GLN A 246 15.86 -22.64 1.81
CA GLN A 246 15.29 -23.90 1.33
C GLN A 246 15.43 -25.03 2.37
N ARG A 247 14.30 -25.68 2.72
CA ARG A 247 14.26 -26.78 3.72
C ARG A 247 15.23 -27.93 3.41
N SER A 248 15.47 -28.21 2.12
CA SER A 248 16.39 -29.24 1.63
C SER A 248 17.83 -29.06 2.13
N ASN A 249 18.23 -27.83 2.47
CA ASN A 249 19.55 -27.51 3.00
C ASN A 249 19.73 -27.86 4.48
N SER A 250 18.65 -28.10 5.22
CA SER A 250 18.73 -28.30 6.67
C SER A 250 19.55 -29.53 7.04
N LEU A 251 19.33 -30.67 6.38
CA LEU A 251 20.05 -31.92 6.68
C LEU A 251 21.57 -31.82 6.45
N PRO A 252 22.08 -31.36 5.29
CA PRO A 252 23.51 -31.19 5.11
C PRO A 252 24.10 -30.09 6.03
N TYR A 253 23.35 -29.01 6.32
CA TYR A 253 23.80 -27.96 7.24
C TYR A 253 23.95 -28.46 8.68
N LEU A 254 23.06 -29.33 9.16
CA LEU A 254 23.12 -29.89 10.52
C LEU A 254 24.19 -30.97 10.71
N LYS A 255 24.89 -31.39 9.64
CA LYS A 255 25.87 -32.48 9.73
C LYS A 255 27.04 -32.08 10.62
N GLY A 256 27.13 -32.68 11.81
CA GLY A 256 28.15 -32.35 12.83
C GLY A 256 27.72 -31.25 13.81
N HIS A 257 26.52 -30.67 13.61
CA HIS A 257 26.00 -29.52 14.34
C HIS A 257 24.55 -29.76 14.78
N ALA A 258 24.33 -30.78 15.60
CA ALA A 258 23.00 -31.13 16.09
C ALA A 258 22.33 -29.92 16.76
N ALA A 259 21.03 -29.69 16.46
CA ALA A 259 20.27 -28.53 16.94
C ALA A 259 20.99 -27.18 16.73
N LEU A 260 21.71 -27.04 15.62
CA LEU A 260 22.46 -25.84 15.20
C LEU A 260 23.62 -25.43 16.11
N MET A 261 24.13 -26.32 16.98
CA MET A 261 25.28 -26.01 17.84
C MET A 261 26.49 -25.52 17.02
N GLY A 262 26.96 -24.30 17.26
CA GLY A 262 28.08 -23.66 16.58
C GLY A 262 27.77 -23.07 15.20
N ARG A 263 26.56 -23.25 14.67
CA ARG A 263 26.13 -22.68 13.37
C ARG A 263 25.86 -21.18 13.48
N VAL A 264 25.92 -20.50 12.33
CA VAL A 264 25.64 -19.06 12.23
C VAL A 264 24.17 -18.80 11.87
N ALA A 265 23.61 -19.59 10.95
CA ALA A 265 22.28 -19.37 10.43
C ALA A 265 21.22 -20.29 11.05
N PHE A 266 19.98 -19.82 11.07
CA PHE A 266 18.80 -20.60 11.44
C PHE A 266 18.27 -21.34 10.19
N THR A 267 17.96 -22.62 10.32
CA THR A 267 17.36 -23.42 9.23
C THR A 267 15.89 -23.10 9.06
N ASN A 268 15.37 -23.21 7.83
CA ASN A 268 13.93 -23.36 7.59
C ASN A 268 13.46 -24.74 8.07
N ALA A 269 13.33 -24.85 9.38
CA ALA A 269 13.07 -26.11 10.04
C ALA A 269 11.57 -26.47 9.96
N PRO A 270 11.22 -27.76 9.88
CA PRO A 270 9.90 -28.22 10.27
C PRO A 270 9.56 -27.71 11.69
N PRO A 271 8.33 -27.22 11.96
CA PRO A 271 7.98 -26.61 13.25
C PRO A 271 8.21 -27.47 14.50
N ASP A 272 8.32 -28.79 14.34
CA ASP A 272 8.50 -29.74 15.44
C ASP A 272 9.92 -30.36 15.49
N ALA A 273 10.84 -29.87 14.65
CA ALA A 273 12.24 -30.29 14.66
C ALA A 273 13.00 -29.67 15.84
N SER A 274 14.10 -30.29 16.27
CA SER A 274 14.90 -29.80 17.42
C SER A 274 15.54 -28.43 17.19
N ASP A 275 15.76 -28.06 15.93
CA ASP A 275 16.29 -26.77 15.47
C ASP A 275 15.19 -25.76 15.10
N ALA A 276 13.92 -26.04 15.42
CA ALA A 276 12.82 -25.15 15.06
C ALA A 276 12.90 -23.80 15.79
N ALA A 277 13.09 -22.74 15.01
CA ALA A 277 12.95 -21.35 15.44
C ALA A 277 12.47 -20.44 14.31
N PHE A 278 12.89 -20.75 13.09
CA PHE A 278 12.50 -20.08 11.86
C PHE A 278 11.86 -21.08 10.90
N THR A 279 10.85 -20.65 10.14
CA THR A 279 10.29 -21.44 9.05
C THR A 279 9.66 -20.54 7.98
N GLU A 280 9.71 -21.01 6.74
CA GLU A 280 9.04 -20.35 5.63
C GLU A 280 7.72 -21.02 5.30
N LEU A 281 6.73 -20.17 5.03
CA LEU A 281 5.40 -20.56 4.61
C LEU A 281 4.88 -19.57 3.54
N ASN A 282 5.56 -19.55 2.40
CA ASN A 282 5.34 -18.60 1.31
C ASN A 282 3.96 -18.70 0.66
N ASP A 283 3.43 -19.92 0.53
CA ASP A 283 2.17 -20.21 -0.17
C ASP A 283 1.13 -20.89 0.74
N GLY A 284 1.33 -20.84 2.07
CA GLY A 284 0.39 -21.43 3.03
C GLY A 284 -0.74 -20.48 3.44
N PRO A 285 -1.83 -21.03 4.03
CA PRO A 285 -2.95 -20.22 4.49
C PRO A 285 -2.55 -19.34 5.68
N ALA A 286 -3.05 -18.10 5.72
CA ALA A 286 -2.77 -17.14 6.79
C ALA A 286 -3.10 -17.65 8.21
N SER A 287 -4.08 -18.53 8.34
CA SER A 287 -4.43 -19.17 9.62
C SER A 287 -3.33 -20.10 10.15
N GLN A 288 -2.62 -20.79 9.25
CA GLN A 288 -1.48 -21.62 9.61
C GLN A 288 -0.28 -20.75 10.00
N VAL A 289 -0.02 -19.67 9.26
CA VAL A 289 0.99 -18.66 9.63
C VAL A 289 0.72 -18.12 11.03
N THR A 290 -0.52 -17.67 11.30
CA THR A 290 -0.95 -17.16 12.61
C THR A 290 -0.71 -18.19 13.73
N THR A 291 -0.94 -19.47 13.45
CA THR A 291 -0.71 -20.57 14.42
C THR A 291 0.77 -20.72 14.76
N LEU A 292 1.66 -20.64 13.77
CA LEU A 292 3.11 -20.72 13.96
C LEU A 292 3.65 -19.50 14.70
N VAL A 293 3.15 -18.31 14.38
CA VAL A 293 3.47 -17.05 15.07
C VAL A 293 3.14 -17.13 16.57
N ARG A 294 1.98 -17.69 16.91
CA ARG A 294 1.58 -17.93 18.32
C ARG A 294 2.45 -18.96 19.05
N ARG A 295 3.22 -19.76 18.32
CA ARG A 295 4.20 -20.71 18.88
C ARG A 295 5.61 -20.11 19.02
N HIS A 296 5.75 -18.78 18.87
CA HIS A 296 7.02 -18.06 18.93
C HIS A 296 8.03 -18.38 17.81
N LEU A 297 7.60 -19.07 16.76
CA LEU A 297 8.43 -19.22 15.56
C LEU A 297 8.47 -17.90 14.79
N LEU A 298 9.64 -17.55 14.26
CA LEU A 298 9.73 -16.56 13.19
C LEU A 298 9.24 -17.19 11.89
N VAL A 299 8.25 -16.57 11.27
CA VAL A 299 7.69 -17.02 10.00
C VAL A 299 7.98 -16.01 8.91
N ARG A 300 8.57 -16.48 7.80
CA ARG A 300 8.67 -15.72 6.54
C ARG A 300 7.56 -16.15 5.57
N THR A 301 6.99 -15.15 4.90
CA THR A 301 6.05 -15.32 3.78
C THR A 301 6.28 -14.22 2.74
N ARG A 302 5.52 -14.25 1.65
CA ARG A 302 5.63 -13.30 0.53
C ARG A 302 4.36 -12.47 0.36
N ALA A 303 4.52 -11.19 0.09
CA ALA A 303 3.43 -10.28 -0.26
C ALA A 303 3.00 -10.40 -1.73
N ASP A 304 3.90 -10.86 -2.60
CA ASP A 304 3.75 -10.96 -4.06
C ASP A 304 4.62 -12.09 -4.61
N VAL A 305 4.32 -12.54 -5.83
CA VAL A 305 5.06 -13.60 -6.53
C VAL A 305 5.18 -13.29 -8.02
N ASN A 306 6.38 -13.47 -8.56
CA ASN A 306 6.67 -13.38 -9.99
C ASN A 306 6.21 -12.05 -10.63
N THR A 307 6.23 -10.95 -9.87
CA THR A 307 5.74 -9.61 -10.26
C THR A 307 4.24 -9.52 -10.60
N VAL A 308 3.44 -10.57 -10.41
CA VAL A 308 2.03 -10.62 -10.85
C VAL A 308 1.20 -9.56 -10.13
N GLU A 309 1.21 -9.57 -8.80
CA GLU A 309 0.52 -8.60 -7.95
C GLU A 309 1.05 -7.17 -8.19
N ALA A 310 2.36 -7.03 -8.42
CA ALA A 310 2.99 -5.75 -8.66
C ALA A 310 2.58 -5.11 -10.00
N ARG A 311 2.30 -5.91 -11.03
CA ARG A 311 1.84 -5.42 -12.33
C ARG A 311 0.35 -5.12 -12.32
N SER A 312 -0.46 -5.97 -11.69
CA SER A 312 -1.90 -5.75 -11.57
C SER A 312 -2.23 -4.62 -10.60
N GLY A 313 -1.37 -4.37 -9.61
CA GLY A 313 -1.67 -3.52 -8.46
C GLY A 313 -2.48 -4.25 -7.39
N ASP A 314 -2.60 -5.57 -7.46
CA ASP A 314 -3.38 -6.36 -6.51
C ASP A 314 -2.65 -6.52 -5.17
N THR A 315 -3.30 -6.12 -4.09
CA THR A 315 -2.76 -6.14 -2.73
C THR A 315 -3.31 -7.25 -1.84
N VAL A 316 -4.11 -8.22 -2.34
CA VAL A 316 -4.83 -9.19 -1.46
C VAL A 316 -3.81 -9.94 -0.63
N ARG A 317 -2.85 -10.55 -1.32
CA ARG A 317 -1.84 -11.39 -0.71
C ARG A 317 -1.04 -10.61 0.34
N ARG A 318 -0.55 -9.42 -0.04
CA ARG A 318 0.12 -8.47 0.85
C ARG A 318 -0.67 -8.24 2.13
N ASP A 319 -1.93 -7.81 2.00
CA ASP A 319 -2.75 -7.40 3.14
C ASP A 319 -3.08 -8.59 4.06
N VAL A 320 -3.40 -9.76 3.47
CA VAL A 320 -3.66 -11.00 4.21
C VAL A 320 -2.41 -11.49 4.94
N MET A 321 -1.25 -11.47 4.29
CA MET A 321 0.01 -11.93 4.92
C MET A 321 0.50 -10.97 6.00
N LEU A 322 0.34 -9.66 5.82
CA LEU A 322 0.61 -8.68 6.87
C LEU A 322 -0.28 -8.90 8.10
N ALA A 323 -1.57 -9.19 7.89
CA ALA A 323 -2.53 -9.45 8.98
C ALA A 323 -2.30 -10.80 9.69
N SER A 324 -1.70 -11.78 9.01
CA SER A 324 -1.41 -13.11 9.58
C SER A 324 -0.39 -13.11 10.72
N GLY A 325 0.34 -12.00 10.89
CA GLY A 325 1.40 -11.87 11.88
C GLY A 325 2.72 -12.53 11.49
N ALA A 326 2.92 -12.97 10.24
CA ALA A 326 4.26 -13.37 9.77
C ALA A 326 5.27 -12.27 10.13
N GLN A 327 6.37 -12.62 10.82
CA GLN A 327 7.34 -11.60 11.26
C GLN A 327 8.13 -11.02 10.09
N ILE A 328 8.33 -11.79 9.02
CA ILE A 328 9.00 -11.34 7.80
C ILE A 328 8.02 -11.49 6.63
N VAL A 329 7.72 -10.37 5.97
CA VAL A 329 6.93 -10.36 4.72
C VAL A 329 7.84 -9.83 3.62
N SER A 330 8.28 -10.72 2.73
CA SER A 330 9.18 -10.41 1.62
C SER A 330 8.41 -9.95 0.38
N THR A 331 9.03 -9.09 -0.43
CA THR A 331 8.48 -8.53 -1.67
C THR A 331 9.61 -8.14 -2.62
N ASP A 332 9.35 -8.09 -3.92
CA ASP A 332 10.26 -7.43 -4.87
C ASP A 332 10.05 -5.89 -4.89
N PHE A 333 9.06 -5.36 -4.17
CA PHE A 333 8.61 -3.95 -4.24
C PHE A 333 8.36 -3.35 -2.85
N PRO A 334 9.40 -3.17 -2.00
CA PRO A 334 9.25 -2.50 -0.71
C PRO A 334 8.81 -1.02 -0.85
N ASP A 335 8.39 -0.37 0.23
CA ASP A 335 7.77 0.97 0.21
C ASP A 335 8.58 2.06 -0.53
N GLY A 336 9.92 1.96 -0.45
CA GLY A 336 10.87 2.86 -1.11
C GLY A 336 11.10 2.56 -2.59
N GLU A 337 10.60 1.44 -3.11
CA GLU A 337 10.83 0.91 -4.45
C GLU A 337 9.50 0.47 -5.10
N PRO A 338 8.56 1.41 -5.30
CA PRO A 338 7.29 1.06 -5.90
C PRO A 338 7.44 0.53 -7.32
N ALA A 339 6.62 -0.46 -7.65
CA ALA A 339 6.52 -1.03 -8.99
C ALA A 339 6.19 0.07 -10.01
N SER A 340 6.98 0.18 -11.07
CA SER A 340 6.81 1.22 -12.10
C SER A 340 5.50 1.10 -12.89
N TRP A 341 4.89 -0.09 -12.93
CA TRP A 341 3.68 -0.35 -13.72
C TRP A 341 2.39 0.11 -13.03
N SER A 342 2.31 -0.02 -11.71
CA SER A 342 1.07 0.17 -10.96
C SER A 342 1.22 1.06 -9.71
N GLY A 343 2.46 1.34 -9.29
CA GLY A 343 2.75 1.94 -7.99
C GLY A 343 2.60 0.98 -6.81
N TYR A 344 2.37 -0.32 -7.06
CA TYR A 344 2.34 -1.36 -6.03
C TYR A 344 3.60 -1.31 -5.17
N ARG A 345 3.41 -1.41 -3.87
CA ARG A 345 4.48 -1.43 -2.88
C ARG A 345 4.02 -2.09 -1.60
N VAL A 346 4.98 -2.55 -0.81
CA VAL A 346 4.75 -3.18 0.49
C VAL A 346 5.44 -2.39 1.59
N GLY A 347 4.65 -1.93 2.55
CA GLY A 347 5.10 -1.12 3.66
C GLY A 347 4.06 -1.11 4.78
N PHE A 348 4.43 -0.51 5.90
CA PHE A 348 3.48 -0.28 6.99
C PHE A 348 2.79 1.08 6.84
N PRO A 349 1.51 1.22 7.19
CA PRO A 349 0.82 2.51 7.19
C PRO A 349 1.53 3.59 8.03
N ALA A 350 2.22 3.19 9.11
CA ALA A 350 3.04 4.10 9.92
C ALA A 350 4.28 4.64 9.18
N GLY A 351 4.67 4.06 8.05
CA GLY A 351 5.83 4.46 7.25
C GLY A 351 7.19 4.11 7.85
N GLY A 352 7.22 3.38 8.97
CA GLY A 352 8.44 2.88 9.60
C GLY A 352 8.96 1.56 9.01
N PRO A 353 10.18 1.13 9.38
CA PRO A 353 10.81 -0.09 8.86
C PRO A 353 10.33 -1.37 9.57
N VAL A 354 9.59 -1.20 10.67
CA VAL A 354 9.15 -2.25 11.59
C VAL A 354 7.87 -1.80 12.28
N ARG A 355 7.00 -2.74 12.64
CA ARG A 355 5.84 -2.47 13.50
C ARG A 355 5.66 -3.53 14.58
N CYS A 356 4.80 -3.23 15.54
CA CYS A 356 4.28 -4.22 16.48
C CYS A 356 3.58 -5.34 15.69
N ASN A 357 3.89 -6.59 16.02
CA ASN A 357 3.23 -7.72 15.38
C ASN A 357 1.75 -7.78 15.77
N PRO A 358 0.80 -7.83 14.82
CA PRO A 358 -0.64 -7.79 15.11
C PRO A 358 -1.17 -9.04 15.83
N VAL A 359 -0.38 -10.11 15.93
CA VAL A 359 -0.77 -11.38 16.55
C VAL A 359 -0.05 -11.63 17.87
N SER A 360 1.26 -11.35 17.94
CA SER A 360 2.11 -11.75 19.07
C SER A 360 2.57 -10.59 19.97
N ALA A 361 2.41 -9.33 19.55
CA ALA A 361 2.84 -8.19 20.35
C ALA A 361 1.89 -7.91 21.53
N PRO A 362 2.40 -7.37 22.65
CA PRO A 362 1.57 -6.86 23.74
C PRO A 362 0.62 -5.76 23.27
N SER A 363 -0.55 -5.64 23.91
CA SER A 363 -1.56 -4.65 23.51
C SER A 363 -1.17 -3.19 23.78
N ASP A 364 -0.13 -2.96 24.58
CA ASP A 364 0.46 -1.64 24.84
C ASP A 364 1.66 -1.34 23.92
N CYS A 365 1.97 -2.20 22.94
CA CYS A 365 3.03 -1.97 21.97
C CYS A 365 2.66 -0.79 21.05
N VAL A 366 3.62 0.13 20.84
CA VAL A 366 3.45 1.29 19.97
C VAL A 366 4.54 1.27 18.90
N SER A 367 4.14 1.07 17.63
CA SER A 367 5.06 0.83 16.52
C SER A 367 6.08 1.96 16.33
N ARG A 368 5.67 3.22 16.44
CA ARG A 368 6.57 4.37 16.28
C ARG A 368 7.71 4.45 17.30
N LEU A 369 7.60 3.74 18.42
CA LEU A 369 8.63 3.72 19.47
C LEU A 369 9.68 2.62 19.25
N ILE A 370 9.50 1.76 18.24
CA ILE A 370 10.41 0.64 17.94
C ILE A 370 11.68 1.15 17.23
N ASP A 371 11.59 2.08 16.28
CA ASP A 371 12.74 2.69 15.61
C ASP A 371 12.55 4.22 15.52
N PRO A 372 12.63 4.94 16.65
CA PRO A 372 12.23 6.34 16.75
C PRO A 372 13.15 7.30 15.99
N THR A 373 14.32 6.85 15.54
CA THR A 373 15.29 7.64 14.80
C THR A 373 15.15 7.50 13.28
N PHE A 374 14.35 6.54 12.81
CA PHE A 374 14.13 6.34 11.39
C PHE A 374 13.57 7.61 10.72
N ARG A 375 14.09 7.93 9.52
CA ARG A 375 13.75 9.16 8.76
C ARG A 375 13.77 10.44 9.62
N ASP A 376 14.85 10.63 10.37
CA ASP A 376 15.06 11.81 11.24
C ASP A 376 13.95 11.99 12.30
N GLY A 377 13.34 10.89 12.73
CA GLY A 377 12.26 10.88 13.73
C GLY A 377 10.91 11.37 13.23
N LEU A 378 10.71 11.45 11.91
CA LEU A 378 9.40 11.73 11.33
C LEU A 378 8.39 10.65 11.72
N HIS A 379 7.29 11.05 12.32
CA HIS A 379 6.18 10.18 12.70
C HIS A 379 4.84 10.85 12.34
N LEU A 380 3.82 10.03 12.09
CA LEU A 380 2.50 10.52 11.75
C LEU A 380 1.92 11.32 12.92
N GLN A 381 1.52 12.56 12.64
CA GLN A 381 0.89 13.44 13.61
C GLN A 381 -0.61 13.53 13.41
N ARG A 382 -1.04 13.59 12.14
CA ARG A 382 -2.45 13.79 11.77
C ARG A 382 -2.73 13.37 10.34
N VAL A 383 -4.01 13.15 10.06
CA VAL A 383 -4.52 12.75 8.75
C VAL A 383 -5.66 13.67 8.34
N ILE A 384 -5.67 14.09 7.08
CA ILE A 384 -6.80 14.78 6.45
C ILE A 384 -7.29 13.92 5.29
N MET A 385 -8.59 13.59 5.23
CA MET A 385 -9.18 12.76 4.17
C MET A 385 -10.36 13.45 3.51
N VAL A 386 -10.46 13.28 2.19
CA VAL A 386 -11.63 13.59 1.37
C VAL A 386 -12.18 12.26 0.85
N MET A 387 -13.38 11.91 1.32
CA MET A 387 -13.96 10.59 1.17
C MET A 387 -15.27 10.64 0.38
N ARG A 388 -15.43 9.72 -0.57
CA ARG A 388 -16.70 9.48 -1.25
C ARG A 388 -17.65 8.78 -0.29
N HIS A 389 -18.94 9.11 -0.34
CA HIS A 389 -19.98 8.39 0.41
C HIS A 389 -19.92 6.86 0.17
N GLY A 390 -20.49 6.09 1.11
CA GLY A 390 -20.61 4.64 1.00
C GLY A 390 -21.64 4.17 -0.05
N ILE A 391 -21.86 2.86 -0.13
CA ILE A 391 -22.79 2.24 -1.09
C ILE A 391 -24.20 2.82 -0.90
N ARG A 392 -24.75 3.37 -1.98
CA ARG A 392 -26.10 3.96 -2.04
C ARG A 392 -26.98 3.20 -3.02
N SER A 393 -28.29 3.40 -2.87
CA SER A 393 -29.22 3.06 -3.95
C SER A 393 -29.00 3.94 -5.19
N ALA A 394 -29.52 3.47 -6.33
CA ALA A 394 -29.43 4.19 -7.57
C ALA A 394 -30.07 5.58 -7.49
N LEU A 395 -29.44 6.57 -8.12
CA LEU A 395 -30.02 7.90 -8.29
C LEU A 395 -31.20 7.86 -9.26
N SER A 396 -32.07 8.85 -9.16
CA SER A 396 -33.16 9.03 -10.13
C SER A 396 -32.59 9.14 -11.55
N GLY A 397 -33.02 8.23 -12.44
CA GLY A 397 -32.56 8.19 -13.83
C GLY A 397 -31.20 7.53 -14.07
N GLN A 398 -30.53 6.99 -13.03
CA GLN A 398 -29.29 6.23 -13.19
C GLN A 398 -29.56 4.81 -13.73
N GLU A 399 -30.72 4.24 -13.40
CA GLU A 399 -31.25 2.99 -13.93
C GLU A 399 -32.22 3.30 -15.09
N PRO A 400 -31.75 3.32 -16.35
CA PRO A 400 -32.61 3.69 -17.47
C PRO A 400 -33.72 2.65 -17.68
N LYS A 401 -34.93 3.14 -17.99
CA LYS A 401 -36.05 2.26 -18.41
C LYS A 401 -35.85 1.66 -19.80
N THR A 402 -34.88 2.17 -20.55
CA THR A 402 -34.55 1.77 -21.92
C THR A 402 -33.54 0.65 -22.01
N ALA A 403 -32.81 0.38 -20.91
CA ALA A 403 -31.81 -0.68 -20.79
C ALA A 403 -31.82 -1.27 -19.37
N SER A 404 -32.07 -2.57 -19.25
CA SER A 404 -32.09 -3.24 -17.94
C SER A 404 -31.48 -4.64 -17.99
N PRO A 405 -30.86 -5.12 -16.91
CA PRO A 405 -30.41 -6.50 -16.80
C PRO A 405 -31.53 -7.52 -17.06
N ALA A 406 -31.16 -8.77 -17.36
CA ALA A 406 -32.11 -9.87 -17.38
C ALA A 406 -32.78 -10.00 -16.00
N GLY A 407 -34.10 -9.85 -15.93
CA GLY A 407 -34.85 -9.82 -14.67
C GLY A 407 -35.15 -8.41 -14.13
N GLY A 408 -34.65 -7.36 -14.78
CA GLY A 408 -34.86 -5.97 -14.41
C GLY A 408 -33.85 -5.46 -13.37
N TRP A 409 -33.93 -4.16 -13.06
CA TRP A 409 -33.11 -3.54 -12.03
C TRP A 409 -33.49 -4.06 -10.63
N PRO A 410 -32.51 -4.30 -9.74
CA PRO A 410 -32.77 -4.85 -8.42
C PRO A 410 -33.55 -3.84 -7.57
N ARG A 411 -34.38 -4.37 -6.67
CA ARG A 411 -35.11 -3.51 -5.72
C ARG A 411 -34.18 -3.07 -4.59
N TRP A 412 -34.12 -1.77 -4.37
CA TRP A 412 -33.43 -1.16 -3.23
C TRP A 412 -34.32 -1.14 -1.98
N GLU A 413 -33.70 -1.29 -0.81
CA GLU A 413 -34.39 -1.27 0.49
C GLU A 413 -34.58 0.15 1.05
N VAL A 414 -33.86 1.12 0.47
CA VAL A 414 -33.85 2.53 0.86
C VAL A 414 -34.33 3.40 -0.30
N ALA A 415 -34.64 4.67 -0.02
CA ALA A 415 -35.06 5.62 -1.07
C ALA A 415 -33.90 5.88 -2.06
N GLY A 416 -34.23 6.37 -3.26
CA GLY A 416 -33.25 6.61 -4.33
C GLY A 416 -32.17 7.60 -3.91
N GLY A 417 -30.91 7.20 -4.02
CA GLY A 417 -29.75 7.99 -3.62
C GLY A 417 -29.35 7.87 -2.14
N ASP A 418 -30.12 7.20 -1.29
CA ASP A 418 -29.78 7.03 0.13
C ASP A 418 -28.71 5.96 0.34
N LEU A 419 -27.92 6.11 1.41
CA LEU A 419 -26.96 5.11 1.87
C LEU A 419 -27.68 3.82 2.29
N THR A 420 -27.18 2.66 1.85
CA THR A 420 -27.75 1.37 2.24
C THR A 420 -27.20 0.88 3.59
N PRO A 421 -27.86 -0.07 4.27
CA PRO A 421 -27.30 -0.72 5.46
C PRO A 421 -25.94 -1.38 5.20
N HIS A 422 -25.76 -1.94 4.00
CA HIS A 422 -24.52 -2.57 3.54
C HIS A 422 -23.41 -1.53 3.34
N GLY A 423 -23.74 -0.39 2.73
CA GLY A 423 -22.84 0.76 2.62
C GLY A 423 -22.42 1.31 3.98
N ALA A 424 -23.35 1.40 4.93
CA ALA A 424 -23.03 1.82 6.30
C ALA A 424 -22.07 0.84 7.01
N ALA A 425 -22.16 -0.47 6.75
CA ALA A 425 -21.21 -1.46 7.26
C ALA A 425 -19.80 -1.24 6.69
N GLY A 426 -19.68 -1.02 5.38
CA GLY A 426 -18.41 -0.68 4.74
C GLY A 426 -17.78 0.60 5.33
N MET A 427 -18.59 1.65 5.55
CA MET A 427 -18.11 2.89 6.17
C MET A 427 -17.65 2.70 7.62
N ARG A 428 -18.30 1.82 8.40
CA ARG A 428 -17.82 1.45 9.74
C ARG A 428 -16.45 0.76 9.68
N ALA A 429 -16.23 -0.10 8.68
CA ALA A 429 -14.92 -0.75 8.50
C ALA A 429 -13.82 0.28 8.18
N ASN A 430 -14.09 1.28 7.32
CA ASN A 430 -13.17 2.41 7.10
C ASN A 430 -12.88 3.19 8.39
N GLY A 431 -13.90 3.43 9.22
CA GLY A 431 -13.73 4.08 10.53
C GLY A 431 -12.82 3.29 11.48
N ARG A 432 -13.01 1.96 11.55
CA ARG A 432 -12.15 1.06 12.34
C ARG A 432 -10.71 1.04 11.84
N PHE A 433 -10.51 0.99 10.53
CA PHE A 433 -9.19 1.07 9.92
C PHE A 433 -8.48 2.37 10.27
N ALA A 434 -9.14 3.52 10.12
CA ALA A 434 -8.56 4.81 10.49
C ALA A 434 -8.20 4.87 11.99
N ARG A 435 -9.03 4.27 12.86
CA ARG A 435 -8.74 4.17 14.29
C ARG A 435 -7.48 3.35 14.56
N GLN A 436 -7.37 2.18 13.92
CA GLN A 436 -6.20 1.31 14.03
C GLN A 436 -4.93 2.02 13.53
N TRP A 437 -4.98 2.65 12.35
CA TRP A 437 -3.82 3.32 11.79
C TRP A 437 -3.31 4.45 12.68
N LEU A 438 -4.21 5.27 13.23
CA LEU A 438 -3.82 6.35 14.14
C LEU A 438 -3.32 5.83 15.50
N ASP A 439 -3.82 4.70 15.98
CA ASP A 439 -3.32 4.03 17.19
C ASP A 439 -1.92 3.44 17.02
N GLU A 440 -1.64 2.79 15.89
CA GLU A 440 -0.31 2.29 15.56
C GLU A 440 0.76 3.42 15.55
N ASN A 441 0.32 4.66 15.33
CA ASN A 441 1.14 5.86 15.36
C ASN A 441 1.04 6.65 16.68
N GLY A 442 0.26 6.17 17.65
CA GLY A 442 0.08 6.81 18.96
C GLY A 442 -0.62 8.18 18.91
N VAL A 443 -1.40 8.46 17.86
CA VAL A 443 -2.20 9.69 17.71
C VAL A 443 -3.50 9.60 18.51
N VAL A 444 -4.09 8.41 18.58
CA VAL A 444 -5.31 8.12 19.35
C VAL A 444 -5.17 6.74 19.99
N PRO A 445 -5.63 6.50 21.23
CA PRO A 445 -5.59 5.16 21.81
C PRO A 445 -6.45 4.17 21.02
N ALA A 446 -6.16 2.87 21.02
CA ALA A 446 -6.94 1.85 20.31
C ALA A 446 -8.44 1.81 20.71
N GLN A 447 -8.74 2.10 21.97
CA GLN A 447 -10.06 1.93 22.57
C GLN A 447 -10.55 3.18 23.28
N GLY A 448 -11.86 3.22 23.56
CA GLY A 448 -12.51 4.33 24.26
C GLY A 448 -12.79 5.53 23.38
N CYS A 449 -13.45 6.53 23.96
CA CYS A 449 -13.73 7.76 23.23
C CYS A 449 -12.47 8.60 23.06
N PRO A 450 -12.19 9.06 21.82
CA PRO A 450 -11.07 9.93 21.60
C PRO A 450 -11.29 11.26 22.34
N ALA A 451 -10.21 11.95 22.71
CA ALA A 451 -10.35 13.26 23.33
C ALA A 451 -11.11 14.23 22.41
N PRO A 452 -11.84 15.22 22.97
CA PRO A 452 -12.51 16.22 22.18
C PRO A 452 -11.56 16.86 21.16
N GLY A 453 -11.98 16.93 19.90
CA GLY A 453 -11.18 17.52 18.83
C GLY A 453 -10.18 16.58 18.15
N ILE A 454 -10.03 15.31 18.55
CA ILE A 454 -9.20 14.35 17.79
C ILE A 454 -9.82 14.01 16.43
N LEU A 455 -11.15 13.82 16.39
CA LEU A 455 -11.90 13.58 15.17
C LEU A 455 -12.80 14.78 14.87
N THR A 456 -12.71 15.29 13.64
CA THR A 456 -13.68 16.24 13.11
C THR A 456 -14.16 15.77 11.74
N VAL A 457 -15.48 15.86 11.53
CA VAL A 457 -16.12 15.36 10.32
C VAL A 457 -17.00 16.45 9.72
N HIS A 458 -16.79 16.76 8.45
CA HIS A 458 -17.62 17.67 7.66
C HIS A 458 -18.18 16.90 6.46
N ALA A 459 -19.49 16.72 6.41
CA ALA A 459 -20.18 16.09 5.30
C ALA A 459 -20.89 17.13 4.42
N ASN A 460 -21.01 16.82 3.13
CA ASN A 460 -22.02 17.45 2.29
C ASN A 460 -23.42 17.26 2.91
N SER A 461 -24.38 18.11 2.55
CA SER A 461 -25.76 18.14 3.05
C SER A 461 -26.68 17.05 2.49
N GLU A 462 -26.19 16.21 1.59
CA GLU A 462 -26.93 15.08 1.05
C GLU A 462 -27.15 13.97 2.10
N PRO A 463 -28.33 13.32 2.17
CA PRO A 463 -28.59 12.26 3.16
C PRO A 463 -27.55 11.14 3.16
N ARG A 464 -27.05 10.75 1.98
CA ARG A 464 -26.01 9.72 1.83
C ARG A 464 -24.67 10.11 2.43
N THR A 465 -24.24 11.37 2.30
CA THR A 465 -22.95 11.84 2.82
C THR A 465 -23.02 12.00 4.34
N ILE A 466 -24.11 12.53 4.87
CA ILE A 466 -24.35 12.63 6.33
C ILE A 466 -24.36 11.23 6.96
N SER A 467 -25.10 10.30 6.38
CA SER A 467 -25.20 8.93 6.90
C SER A 467 -23.87 8.18 6.80
N SER A 468 -23.09 8.42 5.74
CA SER A 468 -21.75 7.84 5.57
C SER A 468 -20.78 8.36 6.63
N ALA A 469 -20.80 9.67 6.87
CA ALA A 469 -20.01 10.32 7.91
C ALA A 469 -20.36 9.78 9.31
N GLN A 470 -21.65 9.59 9.61
CA GLN A 470 -22.09 8.99 10.86
C GLN A 470 -21.63 7.53 11.00
N ALA A 471 -21.75 6.74 9.93
CA ALA A 471 -21.30 5.35 9.93
C ALA A 471 -19.77 5.23 10.12
N PHE A 472 -18.99 6.08 9.46
CA PHE A 472 -17.54 6.18 9.69
C PHE A 472 -17.23 6.53 11.15
N ALA A 473 -17.87 7.58 11.69
CA ALA A 473 -17.65 8.00 13.07
C ALA A 473 -17.99 6.89 14.07
N ASN A 474 -19.06 6.13 13.83
CA ASN A 474 -19.45 4.99 14.65
C ASN A 474 -18.44 3.83 14.58
N GLY A 475 -17.74 3.66 13.45
CA GLY A 475 -16.64 2.71 13.33
C GLY A 475 -15.37 3.18 14.05
N PHE A 476 -15.08 4.48 13.97
CA PHE A 476 -13.86 5.08 14.55
C PHE A 476 -13.94 5.25 16.08
N ALA A 477 -15.08 5.68 16.60
CA ALA A 477 -15.32 5.96 18.00
C ALA A 477 -16.69 5.39 18.42
N PRO A 478 -16.81 4.06 18.55
CA PRO A 478 -18.09 3.41 18.84
C PRO A 478 -18.67 3.90 20.16
N ALA A 479 -19.98 4.18 20.16
CA ALA A 479 -20.74 4.71 21.29
C ALA A 479 -20.30 6.10 21.81
N CYS A 480 -19.45 6.81 21.08
CA CYS A 480 -19.02 8.17 21.42
C CYS A 480 -19.85 9.22 20.71
N ALA A 481 -20.06 10.36 21.36
CA ALA A 481 -20.68 11.52 20.72
C ALA A 481 -19.67 12.18 19.77
N VAL A 482 -19.88 12.03 18.46
CA VAL A 482 -19.12 12.73 17.41
C VAL A 482 -20.10 13.59 16.63
N THR A 483 -19.83 14.89 16.56
CA THR A 483 -20.64 15.82 15.76
C THR A 483 -20.25 15.73 14.30
N ILE A 484 -21.23 15.49 13.44
CA ILE A 484 -21.07 15.60 11.98
C ILE A 484 -21.47 17.01 11.57
N MET A 485 -20.49 17.80 11.10
CA MET A 485 -20.75 19.14 10.57
C MET A 485 -21.32 19.03 9.17
N HIS A 486 -22.43 19.70 8.88
CA HIS A 486 -23.02 19.79 7.55
C HIS A 486 -23.99 20.98 7.49
N LEU A 487 -24.29 21.48 6.29
CA LEU A 487 -25.43 22.38 6.08
C LEU A 487 -26.76 21.62 6.21
N ALA A 488 -27.86 22.35 6.36
CA ALA A 488 -29.19 21.72 6.41
C ALA A 488 -29.46 20.88 5.15
N PRO A 489 -30.10 19.70 5.27
CA PRO A 489 -30.42 18.87 4.10
C PRO A 489 -31.16 19.65 3.01
N GLY A 490 -30.73 19.49 1.76
CA GLY A 490 -31.25 20.21 0.60
C GLY A 490 -30.65 21.59 0.36
N VAL A 491 -29.72 22.06 1.21
CA VAL A 491 -28.92 23.28 0.95
C VAL A 491 -27.59 22.87 0.33
N HIS A 492 -27.30 23.30 -0.89
CA HIS A 492 -26.03 23.00 -1.56
C HIS A 492 -24.84 23.62 -0.82
N ASP A 493 -23.86 22.79 -0.46
CA ASP A 493 -22.63 23.24 0.21
C ASP A 493 -21.56 23.56 -0.84
N PRO A 494 -21.06 24.81 -0.93
CA PRO A 494 -20.07 25.20 -1.95
C PRO A 494 -18.72 24.47 -1.83
N ILE A 495 -18.43 23.81 -0.71
CA ILE A 495 -17.23 22.96 -0.57
C ILE A 495 -17.37 21.68 -1.39
N PHE A 496 -18.57 21.13 -1.49
CA PHE A 496 -18.82 19.79 -2.05
C PHE A 496 -19.64 19.80 -3.35
N SER A 497 -20.48 20.81 -3.54
CA SER A 497 -21.41 20.94 -4.68
C SER A 497 -21.46 22.37 -5.22
N PRO A 498 -20.31 22.96 -5.65
CA PRO A 498 -20.25 24.35 -6.09
C PRO A 498 -21.00 24.62 -7.39
N LEU A 499 -21.18 23.63 -8.27
CA LEU A 499 -21.99 23.77 -9.49
C LEU A 499 -23.42 24.21 -9.16
N ASP A 500 -24.00 23.67 -8.09
CA ASP A 500 -25.34 24.02 -7.64
C ASP A 500 -25.35 25.21 -6.66
N ALA A 501 -24.33 25.31 -5.80
CA ALA A 501 -24.26 26.34 -4.76
C ALA A 501 -23.84 27.73 -5.28
N ASP A 502 -23.03 27.77 -6.35
CA ASP A 502 -22.49 29.00 -6.93
C ASP A 502 -22.28 28.82 -8.46
N PRO A 503 -23.38 28.66 -9.22
CA PRO A 503 -23.36 28.32 -10.64
C PRO A 503 -22.63 29.37 -11.51
N ASP A 504 -22.62 30.63 -11.08
CA ASP A 504 -21.99 31.74 -11.80
C ASP A 504 -20.48 31.57 -11.98
N ARG A 505 -19.84 30.67 -11.22
CA ARG A 505 -18.42 30.28 -11.41
C ARG A 505 -18.17 29.51 -12.71
N PHE A 506 -19.21 28.95 -13.31
CA PHE A 506 -19.09 28.01 -14.42
C PHE A 506 -19.73 28.59 -15.67
N ASP A 507 -18.90 28.99 -16.63
CA ASP A 507 -19.32 29.27 -18.00
C ASP A 507 -19.05 28.04 -18.86
N MET A 508 -20.06 27.18 -19.02
CA MET A 508 -19.87 25.91 -19.73
C MET A 508 -19.59 26.09 -21.22
N ARG A 509 -20.02 27.19 -21.85
CA ARG A 509 -19.62 27.51 -23.24
C ARG A 509 -18.13 27.80 -23.35
N ALA A 510 -17.51 28.35 -22.30
CA ALA A 510 -16.07 28.56 -22.25
C ALA A 510 -15.32 27.29 -21.82
N ILE A 511 -15.90 26.48 -20.93
CA ILE A 511 -15.28 25.26 -20.38
C ILE A 511 -15.31 24.10 -21.39
N VAL A 512 -16.45 23.82 -22.02
CA VAL A 512 -16.63 22.64 -22.88
C VAL A 512 -15.59 22.53 -24.00
N PRO A 513 -15.19 23.61 -24.71
CA PRO A 513 -14.11 23.54 -25.72
C PRO A 513 -12.72 23.17 -25.17
N GLN A 514 -12.52 23.22 -23.86
CA GLN A 514 -11.27 22.87 -23.19
C GLN A 514 -11.30 21.45 -22.59
N LEU A 515 -12.46 20.78 -22.62
CA LEU A 515 -12.58 19.40 -22.16
C LEU A 515 -12.02 18.44 -23.21
N PRO A 516 -11.52 17.26 -22.79
CA PRO A 516 -11.18 16.17 -23.70
C PRO A 516 -12.33 15.81 -24.65
N ASP A 517 -12.00 15.35 -25.86
CA ASP A 517 -13.00 14.85 -26.80
C ASP A 517 -13.65 13.57 -26.26
N ALA A 518 -14.89 13.71 -25.78
CA ALA A 518 -15.65 12.60 -25.21
C ALA A 518 -15.88 11.46 -26.20
N ALA A 519 -16.11 11.77 -27.47
CA ALA A 519 -16.36 10.75 -28.49
C ALA A 519 -15.10 9.91 -28.73
N GLN A 520 -13.93 10.57 -28.79
CA GLN A 520 -12.64 9.87 -28.89
C GLN A 520 -12.34 9.04 -27.63
N ALA A 521 -12.57 9.60 -26.44
CA ALA A 521 -12.33 8.92 -25.17
C ALA A 521 -13.18 7.65 -25.01
N PHE A 522 -14.46 7.69 -25.39
CA PHE A 522 -15.31 6.49 -25.33
C PHE A 522 -15.08 5.52 -26.50
N ALA A 523 -14.55 5.99 -27.63
CA ALA A 523 -14.20 5.12 -28.76
C ALA A 523 -13.08 4.13 -28.41
N SER A 524 -12.14 4.48 -27.52
CA SER A 524 -11.11 3.55 -27.04
C SER A 524 -11.64 2.45 -26.12
N HIS A 525 -12.91 2.50 -25.72
CA HIS A 525 -13.56 1.53 -24.85
C HIS A 525 -14.73 0.80 -25.53
N GLN A 526 -14.73 0.70 -26.86
CA GLN A 526 -15.77 0.02 -27.64
C GLN A 526 -15.96 -1.46 -27.24
N ASP A 527 -14.89 -2.19 -26.94
CA ASP A 527 -15.00 -3.58 -26.48
C ASP A 527 -15.72 -3.68 -25.12
N VAL A 528 -15.44 -2.73 -24.22
CA VAL A 528 -16.09 -2.66 -22.90
C VAL A 528 -17.56 -2.27 -23.03
N LEU A 529 -17.89 -1.34 -23.94
CA LEU A 529 -19.28 -0.98 -24.27
C LEU A 529 -20.05 -2.17 -24.86
N HIS A 530 -19.41 -2.97 -25.71
CA HIS A 530 -20.01 -4.20 -26.24
C HIS A 530 -20.29 -5.22 -25.13
N ILE A 531 -19.35 -5.42 -24.21
CA ILE A 531 -19.54 -6.29 -23.04
C ILE A 531 -20.71 -5.78 -22.20
N LEU A 532 -20.76 -4.49 -21.87
CA LEU A 532 -21.88 -3.89 -21.12
C LEU A 532 -23.22 -4.12 -21.83
N GLY A 533 -23.24 -3.95 -23.15
CA GLY A 533 -24.39 -4.19 -24.01
C GLY A 533 -24.89 -5.63 -24.03
N GLN A 534 -24.03 -6.61 -23.70
CA GLN A 534 -24.43 -8.01 -23.54
C GLN A 534 -25.13 -8.26 -22.20
N LEU A 535 -24.84 -7.46 -21.17
CA LEU A 535 -25.40 -7.61 -19.82
C LEU A 535 -26.81 -7.01 -19.65
N VAL A 536 -27.25 -6.16 -20.59
CA VAL A 536 -28.54 -5.47 -20.53
C VAL A 536 -29.38 -5.74 -21.77
N ARG A 537 -30.70 -5.70 -21.59
CA ARG A 537 -31.69 -5.76 -22.68
C ARG A 537 -32.20 -4.36 -22.97
N CYS A 538 -32.10 -3.95 -24.23
CA CYS A 538 -32.57 -2.65 -24.68
C CYS A 538 -33.92 -2.75 -25.40
N ASN A 539 -34.81 -1.77 -25.21
CA ASN A 539 -36.22 -1.84 -25.66
C ASN A 539 -36.40 -2.05 -27.17
N ASN A 540 -35.42 -1.68 -27.99
CA ASN A 540 -35.45 -1.83 -29.46
C ASN A 540 -34.52 -2.95 -29.97
N GLY A 541 -34.17 -3.90 -29.11
CA GLY A 541 -33.21 -4.96 -29.42
C GLY A 541 -31.78 -4.49 -29.19
N LEU A 542 -31.22 -3.71 -30.11
CA LEU A 542 -29.85 -3.20 -30.02
C LEU A 542 -29.75 -2.06 -29.00
N CYS A 543 -28.68 -2.08 -28.20
CA CYS A 543 -28.36 -1.01 -27.26
C CYS A 543 -27.66 0.14 -27.97
N ASN A 544 -28.41 1.22 -28.23
CA ASN A 544 -27.92 2.37 -29.01
C ASN A 544 -26.69 3.04 -28.39
N PHE A 545 -26.52 3.01 -27.07
CA PHE A 545 -25.35 3.59 -26.41
C PHE A 545 -24.01 2.94 -26.80
N ILE A 546 -24.03 1.74 -27.39
CA ILE A 546 -22.83 1.07 -27.90
C ILE A 546 -22.26 1.87 -29.09
N THR A 547 -23.13 2.31 -29.99
CA THR A 547 -22.75 2.95 -31.26
C THR A 547 -22.95 4.46 -31.30
N THR A 548 -23.76 5.01 -30.38
CA THR A 548 -24.01 6.44 -30.29
C THR A 548 -22.79 7.13 -29.67
N PRO A 549 -22.12 8.05 -30.38
CA PRO A 549 -20.95 8.76 -29.85
C PRO A 549 -21.29 9.50 -28.56
N ALA A 550 -20.30 9.60 -27.67
CA ALA A 550 -20.41 10.43 -26.48
C ALA A 550 -20.45 11.92 -26.87
N HIS A 551 -21.36 12.67 -26.25
CA HIS A 551 -21.46 14.10 -26.43
C HIS A 551 -21.54 14.81 -25.08
N VAL A 552 -20.81 15.92 -24.98
CA VAL A 552 -20.80 16.84 -23.84
C VAL A 552 -21.15 18.22 -24.37
N GLU A 553 -22.21 18.83 -23.83
CA GLU A 553 -22.62 20.17 -24.22
C GLU A 553 -23.05 20.99 -22.99
N PRO A 554 -22.99 22.33 -23.05
CA PRO A 554 -23.61 23.16 -22.02
C PRO A 554 -25.11 22.89 -21.93
N ASN A 555 -25.63 22.77 -20.71
CA ASN A 555 -27.07 22.74 -20.51
C ASN A 555 -27.71 24.11 -20.82
N ALA A 556 -29.05 24.17 -20.78
CA ALA A 556 -29.78 25.40 -21.09
C ALA A 556 -29.41 26.61 -20.23
N SER A 557 -28.95 26.39 -18.98
CA SER A 557 -28.52 27.46 -18.08
C SER A 557 -27.09 27.94 -18.33
N ASN A 558 -26.30 27.21 -19.12
CA ASN A 558 -24.86 27.41 -19.31
C ASN A 558 -23.98 27.19 -18.06
N HIS A 559 -24.55 26.74 -16.95
CA HIS A 559 -23.82 26.51 -15.69
C HIS A 559 -23.64 25.02 -15.34
N GLY A 560 -24.20 24.11 -16.15
CA GLY A 560 -24.01 22.67 -16.01
C GLY A 560 -23.87 21.99 -17.36
N LEU A 561 -23.59 20.69 -17.35
CA LEU A 561 -23.40 19.89 -18.56
C LEU A 561 -24.65 19.06 -18.88
N ASN A 562 -24.94 18.90 -20.16
CA ASN A 562 -25.81 17.86 -20.68
C ASN A 562 -24.94 16.78 -21.34
N LEU A 563 -25.16 15.53 -20.93
CA LEU A 563 -24.41 14.37 -21.41
C LEU A 563 -25.34 13.47 -22.21
N SER A 564 -24.89 13.00 -23.38
CA SER A 564 -25.64 12.03 -24.18
C SER A 564 -24.74 11.01 -24.88
N GLY A 565 -25.34 9.93 -25.37
CA GLY A 565 -24.62 8.81 -25.98
C GLY A 565 -23.90 7.94 -24.95
N SER A 566 -22.79 7.32 -25.37
CA SER A 566 -22.05 6.33 -24.57
C SER A 566 -21.56 6.86 -23.22
N ILE A 567 -21.17 8.14 -23.11
CA ILE A 567 -20.75 8.75 -21.84
C ILE A 567 -21.85 8.80 -20.80
N ARG A 568 -23.12 8.99 -21.21
CA ARG A 568 -24.25 9.08 -20.28
C ARG A 568 -24.77 7.69 -19.90
N GLU A 569 -25.08 6.86 -20.89
CA GLU A 569 -25.69 5.56 -20.64
C GLU A 569 -24.66 4.53 -20.16
N GLY A 570 -23.48 4.49 -20.78
CA GLY A 570 -22.43 3.52 -20.46
C GLY A 570 -21.91 3.66 -19.03
N SER A 571 -21.53 4.88 -18.63
CA SER A 571 -21.06 5.15 -17.26
C SER A 571 -22.15 4.87 -16.21
N SER A 572 -23.38 5.33 -16.47
CA SER A 572 -24.51 5.18 -15.54
C SER A 572 -24.91 3.73 -15.31
N ILE A 573 -25.01 2.93 -16.38
CA ILE A 573 -25.35 1.50 -16.27
C ILE A 573 -24.20 0.76 -15.58
N ALA A 574 -22.94 1.00 -15.98
CA ALA A 574 -21.78 0.33 -15.36
C ALA A 574 -21.72 0.59 -13.84
N GLU A 575 -21.92 1.84 -13.42
CA GLU A 575 -21.93 2.19 -12.00
C GLU A 575 -23.14 1.56 -11.26
N ALA A 576 -24.33 1.57 -11.87
CA ALA A 576 -25.52 0.96 -11.27
C ALA A 576 -25.35 -0.56 -11.05
N LEU A 577 -24.74 -1.26 -12.01
CA LEU A 577 -24.41 -2.69 -11.88
C LEU A 577 -23.39 -2.93 -10.77
N MET A 578 -22.33 -2.10 -10.70
CA MET A 578 -21.34 -2.17 -9.63
C MET A 578 -21.98 -1.94 -8.26
N LEU A 579 -22.80 -0.88 -8.09
CA LEU A 579 -23.48 -0.60 -6.81
C LEU A 579 -24.38 -1.76 -6.37
N ALA A 580 -25.14 -2.35 -7.29
CA ALA A 580 -25.97 -3.51 -7.00
C ALA A 580 -25.14 -4.72 -6.54
N TYR A 581 -23.99 -4.96 -7.19
CA TYR A 581 -23.06 -6.01 -6.79
C TYR A 581 -22.49 -5.74 -5.38
N LEU A 582 -22.01 -4.53 -5.12
CA LEU A 582 -21.44 -4.15 -3.83
C LEU A 582 -22.45 -4.27 -2.69
N ASP A 583 -23.73 -3.93 -2.94
CA ASP A 583 -24.82 -4.03 -1.95
C ASP A 583 -25.30 -5.47 -1.70
N GLY A 584 -24.64 -6.48 -2.27
CA GLY A 584 -25.02 -7.87 -2.08
C GLY A 584 -26.32 -8.28 -2.79
N LYS A 585 -26.76 -7.52 -3.81
CA LYS A 585 -27.96 -7.90 -4.59
C LYS A 585 -27.76 -9.25 -5.28
N PRO A 586 -28.85 -9.99 -5.55
CA PRO A 586 -28.77 -11.26 -6.28
C PRO A 586 -28.00 -11.10 -7.59
N GLU A 587 -27.24 -12.12 -7.96
CA GLU A 587 -26.53 -12.14 -9.23
C GLU A 587 -27.50 -11.96 -10.40
N ILE A 588 -27.06 -11.23 -11.42
CA ILE A 588 -27.84 -11.02 -12.63
C ILE A 588 -27.93 -12.35 -13.39
N PRO A 589 -29.12 -12.92 -13.60
CA PRO A 589 -29.28 -14.21 -14.25
C PRO A 589 -29.14 -14.06 -15.77
N ASP A 590 -27.91 -13.87 -16.27
CA ASP A 590 -27.68 -13.74 -17.72
C ASP A 590 -27.21 -15.04 -18.39
N GLY A 591 -26.70 -16.04 -17.65
CA GLY A 591 -26.41 -17.40 -18.14
C GLY A 591 -25.36 -17.53 -19.26
N LYS A 592 -24.97 -16.43 -19.91
CA LYS A 592 -23.95 -16.34 -20.96
C LYS A 592 -22.65 -15.74 -20.46
N ILE A 593 -22.75 -14.76 -19.55
CA ILE A 593 -21.62 -14.07 -18.95
C ILE A 593 -21.82 -14.10 -17.43
N ARG A 594 -20.78 -14.51 -16.71
CA ARG A 594 -20.76 -14.43 -15.25
C ARG A 594 -20.48 -12.97 -14.87
N VAL A 595 -21.36 -12.37 -14.09
CA VAL A 595 -21.15 -11.03 -13.53
C VAL A 595 -20.47 -11.16 -12.18
N ASP A 596 -19.15 -11.07 -12.18
CA ASP A 596 -18.30 -11.03 -10.99
C ASP A 596 -17.60 -9.68 -10.85
N ALA A 597 -16.82 -9.55 -9.79
CA ALA A 597 -16.12 -8.30 -9.45
C ALA A 597 -15.03 -7.96 -10.47
N ASP A 598 -14.33 -8.95 -11.06
CA ASP A 598 -13.36 -8.70 -12.12
C ASP A 598 -14.01 -8.05 -13.34
N LEU A 599 -15.14 -8.59 -13.81
CA LEU A 599 -15.89 -8.01 -14.92
C LEU A 599 -16.38 -6.59 -14.59
N LEU A 600 -16.95 -6.39 -13.40
CA LEU A 600 -17.46 -5.08 -12.98
C LEU A 600 -16.33 -4.07 -12.78
N GLY A 601 -15.17 -4.52 -12.30
CA GLY A 601 -13.94 -3.74 -12.23
C GLY A 601 -13.50 -3.27 -13.61
N GLN A 602 -13.56 -4.13 -14.63
CA GLN A 602 -13.29 -3.73 -16.02
C GLN A 602 -14.32 -2.73 -16.54
N LEU A 603 -15.62 -2.97 -16.30
CA LEU A 603 -16.69 -2.08 -16.72
C LEU A 603 -16.63 -0.69 -16.07
N SER A 604 -16.06 -0.59 -14.86
CA SER A 604 -15.90 0.69 -14.16
C SER A 604 -15.06 1.71 -14.92
N VAL A 605 -14.24 1.27 -15.90
CA VAL A 605 -13.52 2.20 -16.79
C VAL A 605 -14.45 3.20 -17.48
N LEU A 606 -15.70 2.83 -17.78
CA LEU A 606 -16.67 3.74 -18.41
C LEU A 606 -17.07 4.90 -17.50
N HIS A 607 -17.09 4.68 -16.18
CA HIS A 607 -17.33 5.73 -15.19
C HIS A 607 -16.06 6.56 -14.96
N ALA A 608 -14.90 5.93 -14.80
CA ALA A 608 -13.60 6.61 -14.75
C ALA A 608 -13.37 7.54 -15.96
N THR A 609 -13.61 7.06 -17.20
CA THR A 609 -13.49 7.88 -18.42
C THR A 609 -14.44 9.08 -18.41
N MET A 610 -15.64 8.95 -17.83
CA MET A 610 -16.55 10.07 -17.66
C MET A 610 -15.95 11.13 -16.71
N LEU A 611 -15.41 10.71 -15.55
CA LEU A 611 -14.72 11.61 -14.62
C LEU A 611 -13.51 12.30 -15.27
N ASP A 612 -12.70 11.56 -16.01
CA ASP A 612 -11.54 12.08 -16.75
C ASP A 612 -11.92 13.10 -17.82
N THR A 613 -13.11 12.94 -18.42
CA THR A 613 -13.58 13.82 -19.50
C THR A 613 -14.24 15.09 -18.96
N ILE A 614 -14.97 15.02 -17.84
CA ILE A 614 -15.85 16.12 -17.42
C ILE A 614 -15.69 16.59 -15.98
N VAL A 615 -14.77 16.01 -15.19
CA VAL A 615 -14.57 16.40 -13.79
C VAL A 615 -13.10 16.71 -13.46
N ARG A 616 -12.16 15.91 -13.97
CA ARG A 616 -10.71 16.12 -13.76
C ARG A 616 -10.07 17.26 -14.57
N PRO A 617 -10.54 17.64 -15.78
CA PRO A 617 -9.84 18.64 -16.57
C PRO A 617 -9.71 19.97 -15.81
N PRO A 618 -8.54 20.64 -15.83
CA PRO A 618 -8.30 21.85 -15.03
C PRO A 618 -9.37 22.94 -15.19
N ALA A 619 -9.88 23.14 -16.41
CA ALA A 619 -10.91 24.13 -16.74
C ALA A 619 -12.21 23.99 -15.91
N ILE A 620 -12.54 22.77 -15.45
CA ILE A 620 -13.68 22.51 -14.57
C ILE A 620 -13.24 22.18 -13.14
N ALA A 621 -12.14 21.43 -12.98
CA ALA A 621 -11.63 21.00 -11.69
C ALA A 621 -11.21 22.17 -10.79
N GLU A 622 -10.65 23.24 -11.38
CA GLU A 622 -10.20 24.42 -10.64
C GLU A 622 -11.37 25.16 -9.95
N PRO A 623 -12.42 25.63 -10.66
CA PRO A 623 -13.56 26.25 -10.00
C PRO A 623 -14.34 25.27 -9.10
N GLN A 624 -14.37 23.97 -9.46
CA GLN A 624 -15.09 22.94 -8.70
C GLN A 624 -14.43 22.58 -7.36
N SER A 625 -13.12 22.67 -7.21
CA SER A 625 -12.47 22.36 -5.93
C SER A 625 -11.94 23.58 -5.19
N ARG A 626 -12.22 24.80 -5.67
CA ARG A 626 -11.67 26.07 -5.13
C ARG A 626 -11.82 26.19 -3.61
N ASP A 627 -13.03 25.95 -3.09
CA ASP A 627 -13.29 26.10 -1.66
C ASP A 627 -12.68 24.94 -0.86
N LEU A 628 -12.82 23.70 -1.33
CA LEU A 628 -12.20 22.54 -0.68
C LEU A 628 -10.67 22.66 -0.61
N ARG A 629 -9.98 23.08 -1.68
CA ARG A 629 -8.53 23.30 -1.66
C ARG A 629 -8.12 24.33 -0.62
N ARG A 630 -8.90 25.41 -0.45
CA ARG A 630 -8.63 26.40 0.60
C ARG A 630 -8.74 25.79 2.00
N TYR A 631 -9.76 24.96 2.24
CA TYR A 631 -9.93 24.25 3.51
C TYR A 631 -8.81 23.24 3.76
N LEU A 632 -8.43 22.46 2.74
CA LEU A 632 -7.32 21.51 2.81
C LEU A 632 -6.01 22.23 3.13
N LEU A 633 -5.68 23.34 2.46
CA LEU A 633 -4.46 24.09 2.73
C LEU A 633 -4.45 24.70 4.14
N ARG A 634 -5.60 25.22 4.60
CA ARG A 634 -5.73 25.70 5.99
C ARG A 634 -5.46 24.58 6.97
N ASP A 635 -6.13 23.45 6.78
CA ASP A 635 -6.00 22.32 7.69
C ASP A 635 -4.58 21.76 7.65
N LEU A 636 -3.97 21.58 6.47
CA LEU A 636 -2.57 21.15 6.33
C LEU A 636 -1.57 22.13 6.98
N SER A 637 -1.90 23.42 7.06
CA SER A 637 -1.05 24.43 7.71
C SER A 637 -1.25 24.52 9.24
N ASP A 638 -2.29 23.89 9.79
CA ASP A 638 -2.62 23.96 11.22
C ASP A 638 -1.76 22.97 12.03
N GLU A 639 -0.66 23.44 12.61
CA GLU A 639 0.22 22.64 13.48
C GLU A 639 -0.46 22.16 14.76
N SER A 640 -1.53 22.85 15.21
CA SER A 640 -2.39 22.43 16.31
C SER A 640 -3.58 21.59 15.85
N GLY A 641 -3.56 21.17 14.59
CA GLY A 641 -4.64 20.48 13.92
C GLY A 641 -5.04 19.17 14.61
N VAL A 642 -6.28 18.79 14.35
CA VAL A 642 -6.90 17.56 14.86
C VAL A 642 -6.19 16.31 14.35
N GLY A 643 -6.25 15.21 15.12
CA GLY A 643 -5.64 13.93 14.72
C GLY A 643 -6.22 13.38 13.42
N LEU A 644 -7.54 13.55 13.19
CA LEU A 644 -8.22 13.20 11.95
C LEU A 644 -9.26 14.25 11.54
N ARG A 645 -9.09 14.82 10.36
CA ARG A 645 -10.10 15.62 9.65
C ARG A 645 -10.67 14.80 8.50
N LEU A 646 -11.99 14.64 8.46
CA LEU A 646 -12.69 13.93 7.40
C LEU A 646 -13.69 14.85 6.69
N TYR A 647 -13.54 14.97 5.38
CA TYR A 647 -14.49 15.59 4.46
C TYR A 647 -15.25 14.47 3.72
N VAL A 648 -16.58 14.44 3.80
CA VAL A 648 -17.39 13.40 3.14
C VAL A 648 -18.25 14.00 2.04
N GLY A 649 -17.89 13.72 0.79
CA GLY A 649 -18.54 14.21 -0.42
C GLY A 649 -18.85 13.08 -1.41
N HIS A 650 -18.65 13.35 -2.69
CA HIS A 650 -18.86 12.38 -3.78
C HIS A 650 -17.55 12.14 -4.54
N ASP A 651 -17.61 11.33 -5.59
CA ASP A 651 -16.53 11.16 -6.57
C ASP A 651 -16.10 12.51 -7.18
N ASP A 652 -17.06 13.36 -7.50
CA ASP A 652 -16.87 14.72 -8.02
C ASP A 652 -16.24 15.72 -7.02
N THR A 653 -16.04 15.29 -5.78
CA THR A 653 -15.27 16.02 -4.76
C THR A 653 -13.79 15.62 -4.79
N ILE A 654 -13.49 14.37 -5.15
CA ILE A 654 -12.13 13.80 -5.18
C ILE A 654 -11.48 14.00 -6.56
N ALA A 655 -12.21 13.71 -7.64
CA ALA A 655 -11.70 13.78 -9.01
C ALA A 655 -11.04 15.13 -9.36
N PRO A 656 -11.62 16.29 -9.01
CA PRO A 656 -10.96 17.57 -9.28
C PRO A 656 -9.59 17.72 -8.61
N LEU A 657 -9.42 17.18 -7.40
CA LEU A 657 -8.15 17.23 -6.69
C LEU A 657 -7.10 16.36 -7.39
N LEU A 658 -7.49 15.16 -7.82
CA LEU A 658 -6.61 14.27 -8.59
C LEU A 658 -6.20 14.90 -9.93
N GLY A 659 -7.13 15.55 -10.62
CA GLY A 659 -6.86 16.25 -11.88
C GLY A 659 -5.87 17.41 -11.72
N LEU A 660 -6.04 18.25 -10.68
CA LEU A 660 -5.13 19.37 -10.42
C LEU A 660 -3.74 18.94 -9.91
N MET A 661 -3.65 17.79 -9.24
CA MET A 661 -2.37 17.21 -8.84
C MET A 661 -1.71 16.39 -9.95
N ASP A 662 -2.34 16.23 -11.12
CA ASP A 662 -1.91 15.31 -12.17
C ASP A 662 -1.58 13.91 -11.63
N THR A 663 -2.41 13.44 -10.69
CA THR A 663 -2.19 12.23 -9.90
C THR A 663 -3.17 11.16 -10.34
N HIS A 664 -2.65 10.00 -10.72
CA HIS A 664 -3.42 8.84 -11.14
C HIS A 664 -3.48 7.78 -10.03
N ILE A 665 -4.61 7.09 -9.93
CA ILE A 665 -4.85 6.08 -8.90
C ILE A 665 -5.30 4.75 -9.51
N ARG A 666 -5.10 3.67 -8.76
CA ARG A 666 -5.66 2.36 -9.09
C ARG A 666 -6.15 1.68 -7.81
N ALA A 667 -7.47 1.61 -7.65
CA ALA A 667 -8.10 0.89 -6.56
C ALA A 667 -8.11 -0.62 -6.88
N PRO A 668 -7.72 -1.51 -5.95
CA PRO A 668 -7.77 -2.95 -6.19
C PRO A 668 -9.20 -3.42 -6.53
N GLY A 669 -9.34 -4.15 -7.64
CA GLY A 669 -10.64 -4.61 -8.15
C GLY A 669 -11.41 -3.57 -9.00
N TYR A 670 -10.80 -2.44 -9.34
CA TYR A 670 -11.40 -1.40 -10.17
C TYR A 670 -10.50 -0.99 -11.34
N ALA A 671 -11.06 -0.28 -12.31
CA ALA A 671 -10.30 0.34 -13.38
C ALA A 671 -9.38 1.46 -12.84
N ALA A 672 -8.35 1.81 -13.62
CA ALA A 672 -7.54 2.98 -13.32
C ALA A 672 -8.41 4.24 -13.26
N ASP A 673 -8.12 5.13 -12.30
CA ASP A 673 -8.82 6.39 -12.04
C ASP A 673 -10.31 6.29 -11.72
N GLU A 674 -10.83 5.09 -11.50
CA GLU A 674 -12.13 4.92 -10.85
C GLU A 674 -12.05 5.41 -9.39
N ILE A 675 -13.15 6.00 -8.89
CA ILE A 675 -13.25 6.49 -7.51
C ILE A 675 -14.34 5.69 -6.80
N PRO A 676 -14.03 4.52 -6.22
CA PRO A 676 -15.04 3.65 -5.62
C PRO A 676 -15.82 4.30 -4.48
N VAL A 677 -17.05 3.86 -4.24
CA VAL A 677 -17.81 4.25 -3.03
C VAL A 677 -17.04 3.89 -1.76
N GLY A 678 -17.05 4.79 -0.78
CA GLY A 678 -16.30 4.65 0.47
C GLY A 678 -14.78 4.88 0.34
N SER A 679 -14.25 5.12 -0.86
CA SER A 679 -12.83 5.46 -1.05
C SER A 679 -12.50 6.86 -0.56
N ALA A 680 -11.21 7.13 -0.30
CA ALA A 680 -10.77 8.46 0.06
C ALA A 680 -9.38 8.80 -0.50
N LEU A 681 -9.24 10.05 -0.93
CA LEU A 681 -7.96 10.72 -1.11
C LEU A 681 -7.55 11.35 0.22
N GLY A 682 -6.34 11.10 0.68
CA GLY A 682 -5.88 11.59 1.97
C GLY A 682 -4.46 12.14 1.97
N PHE A 683 -4.17 12.89 3.03
CA PHE A 683 -2.92 13.58 3.29
C PHE A 683 -2.46 13.21 4.70
N ALA A 684 -1.45 12.35 4.78
CA ALA A 684 -0.82 11.95 6.03
C ALA A 684 0.31 12.93 6.37
N VAL A 685 0.16 13.66 7.47
CA VAL A 685 1.12 14.68 7.91
C VAL A 685 2.08 14.07 8.92
N TYR A 686 3.35 14.00 8.55
CA TYR A 686 4.45 13.53 9.38
C TYR A 686 5.22 14.72 9.94
N GLY A 687 5.56 14.67 11.22
CA GLY A 687 6.40 15.66 11.86
C GLY A 687 7.43 15.05 12.81
N ASN A 688 8.37 15.86 13.28
CA ASN A 688 9.38 15.44 14.25
C ASN A 688 9.69 16.56 15.26
N ASP A 689 10.56 16.25 16.23
CA ASP A 689 10.92 17.17 17.32
C ASP A 689 11.73 18.39 16.85
N THR A 690 12.26 18.38 15.62
CA THR A 690 12.97 19.52 15.02
C THR A 690 12.04 20.49 14.28
N GLY A 691 10.73 20.22 14.26
CA GLY A 691 9.73 21.03 13.58
C GLY A 691 9.66 20.80 12.06
N ARG A 692 10.33 19.76 11.54
CA ARG A 692 10.17 19.38 10.12
C ARG A 692 8.81 18.73 9.92
N THR A 693 8.11 19.13 8.87
CA THR A 693 6.82 18.55 8.48
C THR A 693 6.86 18.11 7.03
N ASN A 694 6.40 16.89 6.76
CA ASN A 694 6.24 16.33 5.42
C ASN A 694 4.85 15.71 5.29
N ILE A 695 4.34 15.68 4.07
CA ILE A 695 2.99 15.22 3.77
C ILE A 695 3.10 14.08 2.77
N ARG A 696 2.45 12.97 3.05
CA ARG A 696 2.32 11.86 2.10
C ARG A 696 0.89 11.80 1.60
N VAL A 697 0.71 11.91 0.29
CA VAL A 697 -0.60 11.70 -0.35
C VAL A 697 -0.86 10.21 -0.45
N PHE A 698 -2.08 9.80 -0.10
CA PHE A 698 -2.51 8.41 -0.19
C PHE A 698 -3.92 8.30 -0.78
N PHE A 699 -4.21 7.16 -1.38
CA PHE A 699 -5.56 6.78 -1.78
C PHE A 699 -5.94 5.49 -1.06
N GLN A 700 -7.16 5.42 -0.53
CA GLN A 700 -7.66 4.22 0.13
C GLN A 700 -8.99 3.76 -0.48
N SER A 701 -9.16 2.45 -0.60
CA SER A 701 -10.39 1.85 -1.15
C SER A 701 -10.58 0.42 -0.63
N GLN A 702 -11.83 0.00 -0.48
CA GLN A 702 -12.18 -1.39 -0.15
C GLN A 702 -12.40 -2.17 -1.45
N ARG A 703 -12.09 -3.47 -1.45
CA ARG A 703 -12.33 -4.33 -2.61
C ARG A 703 -13.82 -4.59 -2.84
N PRO A 704 -14.25 -4.80 -4.10
CA PRO A 704 -15.63 -5.16 -4.39
C PRO A 704 -16.11 -6.44 -3.68
N GLU A 705 -15.29 -7.49 -3.65
CA GLU A 705 -15.64 -8.79 -3.08
C GLU A 705 -15.78 -8.72 -1.55
N ASP A 706 -14.85 -8.02 -0.90
CA ASP A 706 -14.88 -7.82 0.55
C ASP A 706 -16.09 -6.98 0.96
N LEU A 707 -16.36 -5.90 0.22
CA LEU A 707 -17.57 -5.11 0.42
C LEU A 707 -18.81 -5.96 0.22
N ARG A 708 -18.92 -6.75 -0.86
CA ARG A 708 -20.09 -7.58 -1.13
C ARG A 708 -20.34 -8.63 -0.06
N THR A 709 -19.29 -9.33 0.39
CA THR A 709 -19.43 -10.54 1.22
C THR A 709 -19.30 -10.29 2.71
N HIS A 710 -18.42 -9.37 3.12
CA HIS A 710 -18.10 -9.11 4.52
C HIS A 710 -17.91 -7.60 4.79
N PRO A 711 -18.92 -6.76 4.53
CA PRO A 711 -18.77 -5.30 4.57
C PRO A 711 -18.32 -4.76 5.94
N GLU A 712 -18.65 -5.45 7.04
CA GLU A 712 -18.17 -5.07 8.38
C GLU A 712 -16.68 -5.35 8.60
N SER A 713 -16.06 -6.24 7.85
CA SER A 713 -14.62 -6.53 7.98
C SER A 713 -13.84 -6.21 6.72
N ALA A 714 -14.46 -5.53 5.75
CA ALA A 714 -13.82 -5.07 4.53
C ALA A 714 -12.82 -3.94 4.86
N MET A 715 -11.60 -4.29 5.24
CA MET A 715 -10.56 -3.29 5.52
C MET A 715 -10.09 -2.67 4.20
N PRO A 716 -9.93 -1.34 4.12
CA PRO A 716 -9.44 -0.71 2.91
C PRO A 716 -7.96 -1.05 2.68
N SER A 717 -7.59 -1.21 1.41
CA SER A 717 -6.19 -1.12 1.01
C SER A 717 -5.79 0.35 0.88
N VAL A 718 -4.58 0.68 1.30
CA VAL A 718 -3.97 2.01 1.12
C VAL A 718 -2.87 1.92 0.06
N SER A 719 -2.87 2.86 -0.87
CA SER A 719 -1.82 3.10 -1.84
C SER A 719 -1.30 4.52 -1.72
N PHE A 720 -0.08 4.75 -2.20
CA PHE A 720 0.58 6.06 -2.19
C PHE A 720 0.86 6.45 -3.63
N PRO A 721 -0.06 7.16 -4.30
CA PRO A 721 0.12 7.52 -5.70
C PRO A 721 1.27 8.52 -5.86
N VAL A 722 1.87 8.54 -7.05
CA VAL A 722 2.89 9.53 -7.38
C VAL A 722 2.21 10.88 -7.59
N VAL A 723 2.72 11.91 -6.92
CA VAL A 723 2.25 13.29 -7.07
C VAL A 723 3.32 14.10 -7.79
N PRO A 724 3.12 14.42 -9.09
CA PRO A 724 3.99 15.34 -9.81
C PRO A 724 4.21 16.65 -9.04
N GLY A 725 5.47 17.07 -8.93
CA GLY A 725 5.86 18.27 -8.18
C GLY A 725 6.30 18.03 -6.74
N CYS A 726 6.09 16.84 -6.17
CA CYS A 726 6.67 16.48 -4.87
C CYS A 726 8.07 15.88 -5.05
N THR A 727 9.08 16.49 -4.41
CA THR A 727 10.50 16.11 -4.59
C THR A 727 11.10 15.32 -3.42
N GLY A 728 10.35 15.12 -2.34
CA GLY A 728 10.82 14.40 -1.16
C GLY A 728 10.99 12.89 -1.39
N LYS A 729 11.94 12.28 -0.65
CA LYS A 729 12.15 10.83 -0.65
C LYS A 729 10.86 10.07 -0.34
N ALA A 730 10.67 8.90 -0.95
CA ALA A 730 9.47 8.06 -0.81
C ALA A 730 8.13 8.75 -1.19
N GLY A 731 8.18 9.79 -2.02
CA GLY A 731 6.99 10.53 -2.49
C GLY A 731 6.43 11.48 -1.43
N LEU A 732 7.27 11.96 -0.51
CA LEU A 732 6.90 12.99 0.45
C LEU A 732 6.83 14.37 -0.22
N CYS A 733 5.81 15.13 0.12
CA CYS A 733 5.59 16.51 -0.28
C CYS A 733 5.83 17.44 0.90
N THR A 734 6.37 18.62 0.63
CA THR A 734 6.29 19.77 1.53
C THR A 734 4.94 20.45 1.41
N LEU A 735 4.57 21.25 2.42
CA LEU A 735 3.37 22.08 2.35
C LEU A 735 3.43 23.10 1.20
N ASP A 736 4.62 23.62 0.90
CA ASP A 736 4.83 24.62 -0.16
C ASP A 736 4.67 24.01 -1.56
N GLU A 737 5.13 22.78 -1.77
CA GLU A 737 4.89 22.02 -3.01
C GLU A 737 3.39 21.78 -3.21
N LEU A 738 2.67 21.28 -2.20
CA LEU A 738 1.21 21.11 -2.29
C LEU A 738 0.46 22.43 -2.48
N ARG A 739 0.93 23.51 -1.84
CA ARG A 739 0.37 24.85 -2.07
C ARG A 739 0.55 25.28 -3.51
N THR A 740 1.73 25.07 -4.09
CA THR A 740 2.02 25.38 -5.49
C THR A 740 1.12 24.57 -6.42
N ILE A 741 0.98 23.26 -6.17
CA ILE A 741 0.11 22.39 -6.97
C ILE A 741 -1.36 22.86 -6.90
N PHE A 742 -1.88 23.16 -5.71
CA PHE A 742 -3.26 23.61 -5.55
C PHE A 742 -3.56 25.05 -5.99
N GLN A 743 -2.52 25.85 -6.20
CA GLN A 743 -2.62 27.27 -6.60
C GLN A 743 -2.07 27.54 -8.01
N ALA A 744 -1.52 26.54 -8.70
CA ALA A 744 -1.03 26.70 -10.06
C ALA A 744 -2.19 27.12 -10.97
N GLU A 745 -2.05 28.27 -11.63
CA GLU A 745 -2.92 28.61 -12.76
C GLU A 745 -2.64 27.61 -13.90
N PRO A 746 -3.66 27.19 -14.66
CA PRO A 746 -3.46 26.27 -15.76
C PRO A 746 -2.45 26.85 -16.75
N VAL A 747 -1.37 26.11 -17.02
CA VAL A 747 -0.42 26.43 -18.08
C VAL A 747 -1.21 26.41 -19.40
N GLN A 748 -1.42 27.58 -19.99
CA GLN A 748 -1.86 27.65 -21.37
C GLN A 748 -0.72 27.13 -22.23
N ASP A 749 -0.82 25.88 -22.68
CA ASP A 749 0.00 25.37 -23.77
C ASP A 749 -0.26 26.24 -25.00
N SER A 750 0.60 27.23 -25.21
CA SER A 750 0.64 28.00 -26.44
C SER A 750 1.12 27.08 -27.56
N PRO A 751 0.40 26.97 -28.69
CA PRO A 751 0.84 26.15 -29.81
C PRO A 751 1.93 26.88 -30.59
N SER A 752 3.15 26.92 -30.07
CA SER A 752 4.30 27.42 -30.84
C SER A 752 5.65 26.89 -30.36
N SER A 753 5.89 25.59 -30.45
CA SER A 753 7.23 25.05 -30.75
C SER A 753 7.19 23.56 -31.11
N ARG A 754 6.55 23.23 -32.23
CA ARG A 754 7.00 22.09 -33.05
C ARG A 754 7.53 22.65 -34.37
N THR A 755 8.73 23.19 -34.32
CA THR A 755 9.56 23.39 -35.50
C THR A 755 10.54 22.24 -35.59
N HIS A 756 10.31 21.41 -36.61
CA HIS A 756 11.27 20.65 -37.40
C HIS A 756 12.71 20.57 -36.89
N ILE A 757 13.19 19.35 -36.64
CA ILE A 757 14.50 18.91 -37.15
C ILE A 757 14.38 17.44 -37.60
N GLU A 758 14.81 17.20 -38.83
CA GLU A 758 15.03 15.91 -39.51
C GLU A 758 16.08 15.03 -38.82
#